data_AF-A0A6P4D0M3-F1
#
_entry.id   AF-A0A6P4D0M3-F1
#
_cell.length_a   1.000
_cell.length_b   1.000
_cell.length_c   1.000
_cell.angle_alpha   90.00
_cell.angle_beta   90.00
_cell.angle_gamma   90.00
#
_symmetry.space_group_name_H-M   'P 1'
#
loop_
_entity.id
_entity.type
_entity.pdbx_description
1 polymer ?
#
loop_
_entity_poly.entity_id
_entity_poly.type
_entity_poly.pdbx_seq_one_letter_code
_entity_poly.pdbx_strand_id
1 'polypeptide(L)'
;MRKQVMMESLVVMDCCECPGDNGKENGGSENGIENESLGDHILEEMESFWLDIDERLTISRMVSDSVIKGMVNAIEQQAAERIAQKELEVVELKKMLHNGHVGPDETKTLCSLATYLHDPGDAGAYNLSNGVVAESMDTLQISVDEKLNQLKKEINKIRCSGSMRRIGSGADIVGLGGILDESVPERWIYVDKIFESLRDTLDGFCLRMQLIDQLSMASLSEWRQEHEFRSEVERMVISNCIMGLQQDFQHKLLDLYDLESRNCFSQHKDISNLRQELNSIFKILSASETGLLISHGSLENGEEWCVNKRADHFHWKIATNHSSPSTLEENGKHEDPKESDAEHLDPSILQHLNRDELITHVNSEITKMKRDHESQVQEMTEENFRLRRELLNLKGGSSLSLKKDKDFDLLKKKIPTVISKLDEILVGNEKMHQLTESFESLSILKDRLDTLDLENHQLKDMLTDKEKEVKNLSSQLSAALEKLSQQHLAEKKMSQTIQKLEDDIVDANAGVSIIQGIYKSLFDGIASGFRCITEELHLKNIIMEEIYEIMLKEVAYNAHASSRFEIEDADMESTMVQGLLDINHIIFRESLVGAERALKLEAGEKEELKQGMLMLTSKVEEKEKSAQEAAYALIQEKQNMELVTEQLKILRDETAWQQKTIAENNKELSVTKGHLDAASKEIELYKKQICKLHEDHEQIMNEHRESDEERRVLRLVTKDQQDALTLIEAKEMETRRQMESTIHLVHKLSSEVTAFEARVNGDISRSLLRLDNMSSEFSRLKNKANILKTVGFVYKRRLETTNSNLAKAEAEVDLLGDEVDTLLRLLEKICIALDHYSPILKHYPGILETLELVRRELDQQIRKRV
;
A
#
# COMPACT_ATOMS: atom_id res chain seq x y z
N MET A 1 15.05 -41.52 1.27
CA MET A 1 13.66 -41.16 1.65
C MET A 1 12.62 -41.35 0.54
N ARG A 2 12.92 -41.21 -0.77
CA ARG A 2 11.91 -41.45 -1.84
C ARG A 2 11.59 -42.91 -2.18
N LYS A 3 12.44 -43.89 -1.83
CA LYS A 3 12.11 -45.33 -2.01
C LYS A 3 11.12 -45.88 -0.96
N GLN A 4 10.90 -45.18 0.14
CA GLN A 4 10.03 -45.65 1.23
C GLN A 4 8.57 -45.21 1.06
N VAL A 5 8.34 -44.08 0.37
CA VAL A 5 7.00 -43.52 0.14
C VAL A 5 6.22 -44.29 -0.95
N MET A 6 6.90 -45.04 -1.83
CA MET A 6 6.23 -45.75 -2.92
C MET A 6 5.70 -47.14 -2.52
N MET A 7 6.16 -47.70 -1.39
CA MET A 7 5.73 -49.01 -0.89
C MET A 7 4.44 -48.94 -0.04
N GLU A 8 4.10 -47.77 0.49
CA GLU A 8 2.92 -47.57 1.35
C GLU A 8 1.63 -47.26 0.55
N SER A 9 1.74 -46.93 -0.74
CA SER A 9 0.56 -46.63 -1.58
C SER A 9 -0.15 -47.86 -2.16
N LEU A 10 0.37 -49.08 -1.95
CA LEU A 10 -0.20 -50.33 -2.49
C LEU A 10 -1.08 -51.11 -1.49
N VAL A 11 -1.23 -50.63 -0.24
CA VAL A 11 -1.90 -51.37 0.85
C VAL A 11 -3.25 -50.75 1.29
N VAL A 12 -3.68 -49.64 0.69
CA VAL A 12 -4.88 -48.89 1.17
C VAL A 12 -6.12 -49.06 0.26
N MET A 13 -6.21 -50.15 -0.50
CA MET A 13 -7.37 -50.39 -1.36
C MET A 13 -7.93 -51.80 -1.22
N ASP A 14 -8.17 -52.22 0.02
CA ASP A 14 -9.02 -53.38 0.29
C ASP A 14 -9.75 -53.17 1.63
N CYS A 15 -11.02 -52.76 1.55
CA CYS A 15 -12.09 -52.91 2.55
C CYS A 15 -13.25 -51.97 2.22
N CYS A 16 -14.14 -52.40 1.32
CA CYS A 16 -15.53 -51.95 1.29
C CYS A 16 -16.41 -53.12 0.84
N GLU A 17 -16.93 -53.86 1.83
CA GLU A 17 -18.02 -54.81 1.64
C GLU A 17 -19.30 -54.05 1.25
N CYS A 18 -19.96 -54.50 0.19
CA CYS A 18 -21.43 -54.55 0.10
C CYS A 18 -21.81 -55.72 -0.83
N PRO A 19 -22.87 -56.50 -0.50
CA PRO A 19 -23.05 -57.84 -1.05
C PRO A 19 -24.02 -57.86 -2.24
N GLY A 20 -23.82 -58.83 -3.13
CA GLY A 20 -24.92 -59.32 -3.98
C GLY A 20 -24.53 -59.89 -5.33
N ASP A 21 -24.59 -61.21 -5.39
CA ASP A 21 -25.25 -61.98 -6.45
C ASP A 21 -24.39 -62.72 -7.51
N ASN A 22 -24.93 -63.89 -7.83
CA ASN A 22 -24.34 -65.09 -8.38
C ASN A 22 -24.13 -65.04 -9.90
N GLY A 23 -23.10 -65.73 -10.40
CA GLY A 23 -22.99 -66.01 -11.84
C GLY A 23 -21.81 -66.90 -12.20
N LYS A 24 -22.09 -67.96 -12.96
CA LYS A 24 -21.26 -69.14 -13.23
C LYS A 24 -20.31 -69.02 -14.44
N GLU A 25 -19.31 -69.91 -14.41
CA GLU A 25 -18.80 -70.78 -15.50
C GLU A 25 -17.90 -70.27 -16.64
N ASN A 26 -16.85 -71.09 -16.85
CA ASN A 26 -16.06 -71.38 -18.07
C ASN A 26 -15.17 -70.26 -18.63
N GLY A 27 -13.91 -70.46 -18.98
CA GLY A 27 -13.19 -71.66 -19.43
C GLY A 27 -12.52 -71.31 -20.78
N GLY A 28 -11.20 -71.46 -20.91
CA GLY A 28 -10.52 -71.23 -22.19
C GLY A 28 -9.02 -70.93 -22.08
N SER A 29 -8.21 -71.98 -22.16
CA SER A 29 -6.79 -71.94 -22.50
C SER A 29 -6.61 -71.58 -23.98
N GLU A 30 -5.60 -70.79 -24.34
CA GLU A 30 -4.64 -71.15 -25.41
C GLU A 30 -3.48 -70.15 -25.59
N ASN A 31 -2.27 -70.73 -25.52
CA ASN A 31 -1.07 -70.51 -26.34
C ASN A 31 -0.33 -69.15 -26.32
N GLY A 32 0.90 -69.21 -25.79
CA GLY A 32 1.88 -68.13 -25.81
C GLY A 32 2.73 -68.04 -27.08
N ILE A 33 3.54 -66.98 -27.13
CA ILE A 33 4.81 -66.89 -27.86
C ILE A 33 5.76 -66.04 -27.02
N GLU A 34 6.97 -66.58 -26.85
CA GLU A 34 8.16 -66.00 -26.22
C GLU A 34 8.44 -64.56 -26.66
N ASN A 35 8.72 -63.68 -25.71
CA ASN A 35 9.27 -62.34 -25.96
C ASN A 35 10.22 -61.93 -24.82
N GLU A 36 11.10 -62.84 -24.39
CA GLU A 36 12.10 -62.56 -23.35
C GLU A 36 13.27 -61.67 -23.85
N SER A 37 13.37 -61.36 -25.14
CA SER A 37 14.47 -60.55 -25.71
C SER A 37 14.19 -59.04 -25.79
N LEU A 38 12.93 -58.59 -25.69
CA LEU A 38 12.59 -57.17 -25.84
C LEU A 38 12.61 -56.41 -24.49
N GLY A 39 12.36 -57.12 -23.39
CA GLY A 39 12.36 -56.55 -22.04
C GLY A 39 13.74 -56.13 -21.56
N ASP A 40 14.76 -56.96 -21.82
CA ASP A 40 16.14 -56.70 -21.38
C ASP A 40 16.75 -55.48 -22.09
N HIS A 41 16.44 -55.28 -23.38
CA HIS A 41 16.97 -54.13 -24.13
C HIS A 41 16.33 -52.79 -23.71
N ILE A 42 15.03 -52.81 -23.35
CA ILE A 42 14.33 -51.63 -22.82
C ILE A 42 14.81 -51.31 -21.40
N LEU A 43 15.09 -52.33 -20.58
CA LEU A 43 15.67 -52.17 -19.26
C LEU A 43 17.07 -51.56 -19.31
N GLU A 44 17.91 -52.01 -20.25
CA GLU A 44 19.27 -51.52 -20.43
C GLU A 44 19.28 -50.07 -20.97
N GLU A 45 18.37 -49.72 -21.88
CA GLU A 45 18.15 -48.33 -22.33
C GLU A 45 17.62 -47.43 -21.20
N MET A 46 16.71 -47.93 -20.37
CA MET A 46 16.23 -47.17 -19.20
C MET A 46 17.33 -46.97 -18.16
N GLU A 47 18.14 -47.99 -17.86
CA GLU A 47 19.27 -47.86 -16.95
C GLU A 47 20.31 -46.87 -17.49
N SER A 48 20.61 -46.90 -18.78
CA SER A 48 21.47 -45.90 -19.43
C SER A 48 20.90 -44.48 -19.34
N PHE A 49 19.59 -44.31 -19.47
CA PHE A 49 18.93 -43.00 -19.37
C PHE A 49 18.94 -42.46 -17.94
N TRP A 50 18.73 -43.32 -16.94
CA TRP A 50 18.84 -42.93 -15.53
C TRP A 50 20.28 -42.56 -15.15
N LEU A 51 21.28 -43.26 -15.71
CA LEU A 51 22.69 -42.92 -15.52
C LEU A 51 23.03 -41.54 -16.11
N ASP A 52 22.56 -41.24 -17.33
CA ASP A 52 22.75 -39.93 -17.98
C ASP A 52 22.10 -38.80 -17.17
N ILE A 53 20.90 -39.03 -16.62
CA ILE A 53 20.24 -38.05 -15.74
C ILE A 53 21.06 -37.81 -14.46
N ASP A 54 21.62 -38.86 -13.85
CA ASP A 54 22.41 -38.73 -12.62
C ASP A 54 23.75 -38.03 -12.87
N GLU A 55 24.40 -38.31 -14.01
CA GLU A 55 25.60 -37.59 -14.45
C GLU A 55 25.30 -36.11 -14.71
N ARG A 56 24.20 -35.80 -15.41
CA ARG A 56 23.79 -34.41 -15.69
C ARG A 56 23.40 -33.66 -14.43
N LEU A 57 22.74 -34.32 -13.47
CA LEU A 57 22.44 -33.74 -12.16
C LEU A 57 23.70 -33.48 -11.34
N THR A 58 24.68 -34.40 -11.39
CA THR A 58 25.97 -34.24 -10.72
C THR A 58 26.75 -33.06 -11.31
N ILE A 59 26.81 -32.94 -12.64
CA ILE A 59 27.43 -31.81 -13.33
C ILE A 59 26.69 -30.51 -12.98
N SER A 60 25.36 -30.51 -13.01
CA SER A 60 24.55 -29.33 -12.65
C SER A 60 24.82 -28.87 -11.21
N ARG A 61 24.94 -29.81 -10.27
CA ARG A 61 25.28 -29.49 -8.87
C ARG A 61 26.70 -28.95 -8.76
N MET A 62 27.68 -29.56 -9.42
CA MET A 62 29.06 -29.07 -9.43
C MET A 62 29.20 -27.67 -10.03
N VAL A 63 28.46 -27.37 -11.10
CA VAL A 63 28.42 -26.04 -11.72
C VAL A 63 27.76 -25.04 -10.77
N SER A 64 26.64 -25.40 -10.16
CA SER A 64 25.94 -24.55 -9.20
C SER A 64 26.81 -24.23 -7.98
N ASP A 65 27.47 -25.23 -7.40
CA ASP A 65 28.40 -25.06 -6.28
C ASP A 65 29.60 -24.19 -6.67
N SER A 66 30.11 -24.34 -7.90
CA SER A 66 31.21 -23.50 -8.41
C SER A 66 30.78 -22.05 -8.62
N VAL A 67 29.56 -21.81 -9.12
CA VAL A 67 29.01 -20.45 -9.28
C VAL A 67 28.77 -19.80 -7.93
N ILE A 68 28.14 -20.52 -6.98
CA ILE A 68 27.90 -20.02 -5.63
C ILE A 68 29.23 -19.70 -4.94
N LYS A 69 30.23 -20.58 -5.04
CA LYS A 69 31.57 -20.34 -4.50
C LYS A 69 32.25 -19.14 -5.15
N GLY A 70 32.09 -18.96 -6.46
CA GLY A 70 32.58 -17.78 -7.17
C GLY A 70 31.94 -16.47 -6.68
N MET A 71 30.62 -16.48 -6.48
CA MET A 71 29.89 -15.33 -5.94
C MET A 71 30.28 -15.01 -4.49
N VAL A 72 30.37 -16.03 -3.64
CA VAL A 72 30.79 -15.87 -2.23
C VAL A 72 32.21 -15.30 -2.16
N ASN A 73 33.15 -15.83 -2.94
CA ASN A 73 34.51 -15.30 -2.99
C ASN A 73 34.57 -13.85 -3.49
N ALA A 74 33.75 -13.48 -4.48
CA ALA A 74 33.69 -12.10 -4.98
C ALA A 74 33.14 -11.14 -3.92
N ILE A 75 32.11 -11.55 -3.16
CA ILE A 75 31.56 -10.77 -2.06
C ILE A 75 32.56 -10.65 -0.92
N GLU A 76 33.26 -11.74 -0.58
CA GLU A 76 34.29 -11.75 0.45
C GLU A 76 35.45 -10.82 0.10
N GLN A 77 35.89 -10.84 -1.16
CA GLN A 77 36.94 -9.94 -1.65
C GLN A 77 36.50 -8.47 -1.65
N GLN A 78 35.25 -8.19 -2.07
CA GLN A 78 34.68 -6.84 -2.02
C GLN A 78 34.53 -6.33 -0.58
N ALA A 79 34.15 -7.19 0.35
CA ALA A 79 34.06 -6.85 1.77
C ALA A 79 35.45 -6.56 2.35
N ALA A 80 36.45 -7.39 2.04
CA ALA A 80 37.83 -7.18 2.48
C ALA A 80 38.41 -5.86 1.95
N GLU A 81 38.13 -5.49 0.70
CA GLU A 81 38.58 -4.24 0.10
C GLU A 81 37.92 -3.01 0.76
N ARG A 82 36.61 -3.08 1.06
CA ARG A 82 35.91 -2.02 1.80
C ARG A 82 36.40 -1.87 3.23
N ILE A 83 36.70 -2.98 3.91
CA ILE A 83 37.29 -2.96 5.26
C ILE A 83 38.66 -2.29 5.21
N ALA A 84 39.53 -2.68 4.28
CA ALA A 84 40.86 -2.08 4.12
C ALA A 84 40.79 -0.58 3.79
N GLN A 85 39.84 -0.17 2.95
CA GLN A 85 39.60 1.25 2.66
C GLN A 85 39.16 2.02 3.91
N LYS A 86 38.23 1.46 4.70
CA LYS A 86 37.76 2.08 5.94
C LYS A 86 38.84 2.13 7.02
N GLU A 87 39.69 1.12 7.11
CA GLU A 87 40.85 1.13 8.02
C GLU A 87 41.85 2.22 7.61
N LEU A 88 42.06 2.45 6.31
CA LEU A 88 42.91 3.56 5.83
C LEU A 88 42.33 4.93 6.19
N GLU A 89 41.01 5.13 6.00
CA GLU A 89 40.30 6.35 6.42
C GLU A 89 40.42 6.59 7.93
N VAL A 90 40.28 5.54 8.75
CA VAL A 90 40.44 5.62 10.21
C VAL A 90 41.86 6.01 10.59
N VAL A 91 42.88 5.48 9.90
CA VAL A 91 44.27 5.87 10.11
C VAL A 91 44.52 7.33 9.72
N GLU A 92 43.91 7.80 8.63
CA GLU A 92 44.01 9.19 8.19
C GLU A 92 43.32 10.15 9.17
N LEU A 93 42.11 9.81 9.64
CA LEU A 93 41.40 10.55 10.68
C LEU A 93 42.19 10.59 12.00
N LYS A 94 42.80 9.47 12.38
CA LYS A 94 43.66 9.39 13.57
C LYS A 94 44.92 10.26 13.43
N LYS A 95 45.46 10.38 12.22
CA LYS A 95 46.58 11.27 11.89
C LYS A 95 46.17 12.74 11.92
N MET A 96 44.96 13.07 11.46
CA MET A 96 44.40 14.43 11.58
C MET A 96 44.15 14.82 13.04
N LEU A 97 43.68 13.89 13.87
CA LEU A 97 43.49 14.12 15.31
C LEU A 97 44.81 14.35 16.05
N HIS A 98 45.89 13.66 15.66
CA HIS A 98 47.22 13.83 16.27
C HIS A 98 47.95 15.12 15.85
N ASN A 99 47.57 15.75 14.74
CA ASN A 99 48.15 17.02 14.31
C ASN A 99 47.56 18.25 15.05
N GLY A 100 46.61 18.05 15.96
CA GLY A 100 45.99 19.10 16.78
C GLY A 100 46.79 19.56 18.01
N HIS A 101 48.11 19.31 18.06
CA HIS A 101 48.96 19.79 19.15
C HIS A 101 49.97 20.82 18.68
N VAL A 102 49.53 22.08 18.47
CA VAL A 102 50.43 23.24 18.43
C VAL A 102 49.73 24.49 18.99
N GLY A 103 50.27 25.01 20.09
CA GLY A 103 50.41 26.45 20.40
C GLY A 103 49.15 27.30 20.73
N PRO A 104 49.13 28.06 21.84
CA PRO A 104 47.99 28.88 22.26
C PRO A 104 47.98 30.26 21.59
N ASP A 105 48.16 30.33 20.27
CA ASP A 105 48.14 31.62 19.55
C ASP A 105 47.58 31.46 18.14
N GLU A 106 46.31 31.05 18.03
CA GLU A 106 45.47 31.26 16.84
C GLU A 106 44.01 30.83 17.11
N THR A 107 43.34 31.50 18.05
CA THR A 107 41.90 31.30 18.32
C THR A 107 40.98 32.01 17.32
N LYS A 108 41.52 32.51 16.20
CA LYS A 108 40.74 33.18 15.13
C LYS A 108 40.35 32.28 13.97
N THR A 109 40.83 31.04 13.92
CA THR A 109 40.73 30.19 12.72
C THR A 109 39.74 29.03 12.85
N LEU A 110 38.97 28.96 13.94
CA LEU A 110 37.96 27.90 14.15
C LEU A 110 36.55 28.29 13.66
N CYS A 111 36.30 29.55 13.31
CA CYS A 111 35.00 29.98 12.76
C CYS A 111 34.78 29.61 11.29
N SER A 112 35.82 29.18 10.55
CA SER A 112 35.71 28.97 9.09
C SER A 112 35.48 27.53 8.66
N LEU A 113 35.56 26.55 9.57
CA LEU A 113 35.41 25.13 9.20
C LEU A 113 33.96 24.61 9.32
N ALA A 114 33.07 25.37 9.96
CA ALA A 114 31.66 24.99 10.14
C ALA A 114 30.81 25.12 8.87
N THR A 115 31.34 25.71 7.79
CA THR A 115 30.55 26.04 6.58
C THR A 115 30.63 24.99 5.47
N TYR A 116 31.40 23.89 5.62
CA TYR A 116 31.68 22.96 4.50
C TYR A 116 31.19 21.51 4.66
N LEU A 117 30.41 21.18 5.69
CA LEU A 117 29.84 19.83 5.83
C LEU A 117 28.30 19.88 5.84
N HIS A 118 27.75 20.11 4.65
CA HIS A 118 26.35 19.76 4.35
C HIS A 118 26.31 18.34 3.80
N ASP A 119 25.80 17.39 4.59
CA ASP A 119 25.01 16.26 4.10
C ASP A 119 24.05 15.82 5.22
N PRO A 120 22.72 15.91 5.05
CA PRO A 120 21.76 15.65 6.13
C PRO A 120 21.48 14.15 6.23
N GLY A 121 22.32 13.46 7.00
CA GLY A 121 22.03 12.12 7.51
C GLY A 121 21.41 12.21 8.91
N ASP A 122 20.23 11.62 9.03
CA ASP A 122 19.38 11.56 10.22
C ASP A 122 20.11 11.12 11.51
N ALA A 123 19.62 11.63 12.65
CA ALA A 123 20.05 11.31 14.03
C ALA A 123 21.47 11.74 14.48
N GLY A 124 21.72 13.06 14.64
CA GLY A 124 22.99 13.53 15.23
C GLY A 124 22.99 14.87 15.97
N ALA A 125 21.88 15.62 16.01
CA ALA A 125 21.91 17.01 16.46
C ALA A 125 22.01 17.21 17.99
N TYR A 126 21.66 16.20 18.81
CA TYR A 126 21.66 16.33 20.28
C TYR A 126 23.01 15.99 20.93
N ASN A 127 23.96 15.42 20.18
CA ASN A 127 25.23 14.93 20.75
C ASN A 127 26.42 15.87 20.55
N LEU A 128 26.34 16.87 19.66
CA LEU A 128 27.44 17.80 19.41
C LEU A 128 27.59 18.86 20.52
N SER A 129 26.47 19.32 21.09
CA SER A 129 26.46 20.32 22.17
C SER A 129 27.05 19.76 23.47
N ASN A 130 26.67 18.53 23.83
CA ASN A 130 27.15 17.90 25.08
C ASN A 130 28.64 17.57 25.04
N GLY A 131 29.20 17.19 23.89
CA GLY A 131 30.62 16.85 23.77
C GLY A 131 31.55 18.06 23.94
N VAL A 132 31.21 19.19 23.32
CA VAL A 132 32.01 20.43 23.41
C VAL A 132 31.92 21.06 24.81
N VAL A 133 30.75 20.98 25.45
CA VAL A 133 30.56 21.46 26.83
C VAL A 133 31.34 20.58 27.83
N ALA A 134 31.35 19.26 27.65
CA ALA A 134 32.09 18.34 28.51
C ALA A 134 33.61 18.57 28.46
N GLU A 135 34.21 18.66 27.26
CA GLU A 135 35.65 18.94 27.12
C GLU A 135 36.04 20.33 27.67
N SER A 136 35.16 21.33 27.55
CA SER A 136 35.39 22.66 28.13
C SER A 136 35.34 22.67 29.66
N MET A 137 34.55 21.77 30.26
CA MET A 137 34.44 21.60 31.71
C MET A 137 35.68 20.89 32.27
N ASP A 138 36.14 19.84 31.59
CA ASP A 138 37.33 19.08 31.99
C ASP A 138 38.58 19.96 31.97
N THR A 139 38.73 20.79 30.93
CA THR A 139 39.84 21.75 30.82
C THR A 139 39.78 22.86 31.89
N LEU A 140 38.58 23.33 32.25
CA LEU A 140 38.40 24.26 33.37
C LEU A 140 38.79 23.61 34.70
N GLN A 141 38.31 22.39 34.95
CA GLN A 141 38.55 21.69 36.21
C GLN A 141 40.05 21.49 36.44
N ILE A 142 40.79 21.08 35.40
CA ILE A 142 42.25 20.95 35.45
C ILE A 142 42.91 22.30 35.76
N SER A 143 42.49 23.38 35.09
CA SER A 143 43.06 24.72 35.30
C SER A 143 42.77 25.27 36.70
N VAL A 144 41.55 25.08 37.22
CA VAL A 144 41.14 25.50 38.56
C VAL A 144 41.87 24.70 39.64
N ASP A 145 42.00 23.39 39.48
CA ASP A 145 42.73 22.52 40.40
C ASP A 145 44.22 22.87 40.44
N GLU A 146 44.83 23.20 39.30
CA GLU A 146 46.23 23.63 39.24
C GLU A 146 46.45 24.96 39.98
N LYS A 147 45.55 25.94 39.79
CA LYS A 147 45.61 27.24 40.49
C LYS A 147 45.33 27.12 41.99
N LEU A 148 44.39 26.27 42.40
CA LEU A 148 44.12 25.99 43.82
C LEU A 148 45.30 25.28 44.50
N ASN A 149 45.96 24.35 43.81
CA ASN A 149 47.16 23.70 44.32
C ASN A 149 48.33 24.69 44.45
N GLN A 150 48.44 25.65 43.54
CA GLN A 150 49.43 26.73 43.62
C GLN A 150 49.15 27.66 44.81
N LEU A 151 47.88 28.04 45.02
CA LEU A 151 47.43 28.82 46.19
C LEU A 151 47.74 28.09 47.51
N LYS A 152 47.44 26.79 47.57
CA LYS A 152 47.72 25.95 48.74
C LYS A 152 49.21 25.89 49.08
N LYS A 153 50.08 25.82 48.07
CA LYS A 153 51.54 25.87 48.26
C LYS A 153 52.00 27.20 48.86
N GLU A 154 51.42 28.32 48.44
CA GLU A 154 51.78 29.65 48.94
C GLU A 154 51.26 29.92 50.34
N ILE A 155 50.02 29.54 50.64
CA ILE A 155 49.47 29.60 52.00
C ILE A 155 50.31 28.75 52.97
N ASN A 156 50.77 27.58 52.54
CA ASN A 156 51.64 26.73 53.35
C ASN A 156 53.04 27.34 53.60
N LYS A 157 53.60 28.10 52.65
CA LYS A 157 54.86 28.85 52.84
C LYS A 157 54.70 29.97 53.88
N ILE A 158 53.54 30.63 53.91
CA ILE A 158 53.20 31.65 54.91
C ILE A 158 53.03 30.98 56.30
N ARG A 159 52.32 29.86 56.36
CA ARG A 159 52.06 29.11 57.61
C ARG A 159 53.31 28.53 58.28
N CYS A 160 54.32 28.11 57.51
CA CYS A 160 55.53 27.50 58.06
C CYS A 160 56.60 28.49 58.56
N SER A 161 56.37 29.80 58.43
CA SER A 161 57.34 30.82 58.87
C SER A 161 57.19 31.23 60.35
N GLY A 162 56.13 30.77 61.04
CA GLY A 162 55.86 31.08 62.45
C GLY A 162 56.59 30.16 63.43
N SER A 163 57.92 30.20 63.48
CA SER A 163 58.70 29.56 64.55
C SER A 163 58.62 30.42 65.82
N MET A 164 57.58 30.22 66.62
CA MET A 164 57.43 30.86 67.93
C MET A 164 58.41 30.24 68.92
N ARG A 165 59.56 30.92 69.13
CA ARG A 165 60.51 30.61 70.20
C ARG A 165 59.78 30.80 71.54
N ARG A 166 59.54 29.70 72.23
CA ARG A 166 58.94 29.64 73.57
C ARG A 166 59.93 30.26 74.57
N ILE A 167 59.63 31.45 75.11
CA ILE A 167 60.23 31.95 76.35
C ILE A 167 59.07 32.30 77.27
N GLY A 168 59.03 31.62 78.41
CA GLY A 168 58.04 31.86 79.45
C GLY A 168 58.48 32.94 80.43
N SER A 169 57.47 33.44 81.14
CA SER A 169 57.49 34.03 82.47
C SER A 169 57.86 35.51 82.61
N GLY A 170 56.87 36.29 83.05
CA GLY A 170 57.04 37.16 84.22
C GLY A 170 57.05 38.67 83.99
N ALA A 171 55.96 39.30 84.42
CA ALA A 171 55.84 40.64 85.03
C ALA A 171 55.89 41.91 84.14
N ASP A 172 54.77 42.63 84.25
CA ASP A 172 54.62 44.06 84.53
C ASP A 172 55.03 45.17 83.54
N ILE A 173 53.99 45.92 83.15
CA ILE A 173 53.86 47.39 83.26
C ILE A 173 54.58 48.27 82.21
N VAL A 174 53.72 48.89 81.38
CA VAL A 174 53.77 50.28 80.86
C VAL A 174 54.69 50.62 79.67
N GLY A 175 54.03 51.14 78.62
CA GLY A 175 54.42 52.43 78.02
C GLY A 175 55.29 52.40 76.77
N LEU A 176 54.64 52.73 75.65
CA LEU A 176 55.17 53.48 74.49
C LEU A 176 56.30 52.89 73.64
N GLY A 177 55.94 52.55 72.39
CA GLY A 177 56.59 53.12 71.21
C GLY A 177 57.92 52.52 70.79
N GLY A 178 57.86 51.46 70.00
CA GLY A 178 58.99 50.96 69.19
C GLY A 178 58.47 50.26 67.95
N ILE A 179 58.42 51.00 66.84
CA ILE A 179 58.07 50.51 65.49
C ILE A 179 59.15 49.50 65.08
N LEU A 180 58.82 48.21 65.11
CA LEU A 180 59.54 47.20 64.34
C LEU A 180 58.78 46.99 63.04
N ASP A 181 59.45 47.39 61.97
CA ASP A 181 59.13 47.14 60.57
C ASP A 181 58.92 45.63 60.34
N GLU A 182 57.65 45.21 60.27
CA GLU A 182 57.25 43.86 59.89
C GLU A 182 56.78 43.93 58.43
N SER A 183 57.70 43.62 57.50
CA SER A 183 57.49 43.54 56.05
C SER A 183 56.61 42.33 55.63
N VAL A 184 55.42 42.24 56.25
CA VAL A 184 54.38 41.24 55.97
C VAL A 184 53.61 41.45 54.63
N PRO A 185 53.56 42.62 53.94
CA PRO A 185 52.68 42.80 52.78
C PRO A 185 53.04 41.96 51.54
N GLU A 186 54.33 41.76 51.24
CA GLU A 186 54.76 41.22 49.93
C GLU A 186 54.33 39.76 49.67
N ARG A 187 54.16 38.95 50.72
CA ARG A 187 53.74 37.54 50.57
C ARG A 187 52.24 37.38 50.32
N TRP A 188 51.42 38.31 50.83
CA TRP A 188 49.97 38.30 50.59
C TRP A 188 49.61 38.83 49.21
N ILE A 189 50.43 39.71 48.62
CA ILE A 189 50.26 40.18 47.23
C ILE A 189 50.31 39.02 46.23
N TYR A 190 51.14 38.00 46.46
CA TYR A 190 51.21 36.83 45.58
C TYR A 190 49.96 35.93 45.70
N VAL A 191 49.39 35.84 46.89
CA VAL A 191 48.11 35.14 47.15
C VAL A 191 46.96 35.86 46.44
N ASP A 192 46.87 37.19 46.55
CA ASP A 192 45.86 38.00 45.85
C ASP A 192 45.99 37.88 44.33
N LYS A 193 47.22 37.89 43.79
CA LYS A 193 47.45 37.74 42.34
C LYS A 193 47.01 36.37 41.81
N ILE A 194 47.09 35.31 42.62
CA ILE A 194 46.56 33.98 42.27
C ILE A 194 45.03 33.99 42.31
N PHE A 195 44.41 34.69 43.27
CA PHE A 195 42.94 34.87 43.32
C PHE A 195 42.42 35.66 42.13
N GLU A 196 43.09 36.75 41.73
CA GLU A 196 42.75 37.50 40.51
C GLU A 196 42.85 36.61 39.27
N SER A 197 43.95 35.85 39.12
CA SER A 197 44.10 34.90 37.99
C SER A 197 43.04 33.80 37.98
N LEU A 198 42.58 33.34 39.15
CA LEU A 198 41.51 32.35 39.27
C LEU A 198 40.15 32.94 38.88
N ARG A 199 39.86 34.17 39.32
CA ARG A 199 38.68 34.93 38.93
C ARG A 199 38.63 35.17 37.42
N ASP A 200 39.73 35.62 36.82
CA ASP A 200 39.81 35.83 35.36
C ASP A 200 39.55 34.52 34.57
N THR A 201 40.02 33.38 35.11
CA THR A 201 39.79 32.06 34.51
C THR A 201 38.32 31.65 34.58
N LEU A 202 37.66 31.91 35.73
CA LEU A 202 36.24 31.62 35.93
C LEU A 202 35.35 32.54 35.08
N ASP A 203 35.67 33.83 35.01
CA ASP A 203 34.94 34.81 34.21
C ASP A 203 35.05 34.50 32.71
N GLY A 204 36.24 34.10 32.24
CA GLY A 204 36.45 33.66 30.86
C GLY A 204 35.64 32.40 30.49
N PHE A 205 35.48 31.47 31.44
CA PHE A 205 34.63 30.30 31.26
C PHE A 205 33.15 30.66 31.23
N CYS A 206 32.68 31.52 32.14
CA CYS A 206 31.30 32.01 32.14
C CYS A 206 30.93 32.69 30.82
N LEU A 207 31.84 33.49 30.25
CA LEU A 207 31.67 34.11 28.93
C LEU A 207 31.59 33.08 27.79
N ARG A 208 32.43 32.03 27.81
CA ARG A 208 32.33 30.93 26.84
C ARG A 208 31.01 30.18 26.94
N MET A 209 30.56 29.88 28.16
CA MET A 209 29.30 29.18 28.41
C MET A 209 28.10 29.99 27.89
N GLN A 210 28.10 31.30 28.12
CA GLN A 210 27.07 32.21 27.59
C GLN A 210 27.07 32.28 26.06
N LEU A 211 28.23 32.27 25.41
CA LEU A 211 28.32 32.24 23.94
C LEU A 211 27.82 30.92 23.36
N ILE A 212 28.14 29.79 24.00
CA ILE A 212 27.64 28.46 23.60
C ILE A 212 26.12 28.38 23.75
N ASP A 213 25.58 28.92 24.85
CA ASP A 213 24.14 28.99 25.10
C ASP A 213 23.42 29.84 24.03
N GLN A 214 23.95 31.01 23.69
CA GLN A 214 23.40 31.88 22.63
C GLN A 214 23.45 31.23 21.24
N LEU A 215 24.55 30.56 20.90
CA LEU A 215 24.67 29.83 19.61
C LEU A 215 23.71 28.63 19.56
N SER A 216 23.53 27.92 20.66
CA SER A 216 22.59 26.81 20.76
C SER A 216 21.14 27.27 20.54
N MET A 217 20.76 28.41 21.14
CA MET A 217 19.42 28.98 21.00
C MET A 217 19.14 29.50 19.59
N ALA A 218 20.13 30.11 18.94
CA ALA A 218 20.02 30.53 17.54
C ALA A 218 19.82 29.31 16.61
N SER A 219 20.64 28.26 16.76
CA SER A 219 20.53 27.03 15.97
C SER A 219 19.22 26.28 16.18
N LEU A 220 18.69 26.27 17.42
CA LEU A 220 17.40 25.64 17.74
C LEU A 220 16.23 26.39 17.09
N SER A 221 16.32 27.72 17.00
CA SER A 221 15.30 28.56 16.37
C SER A 221 15.27 28.37 14.85
N GLU A 222 16.43 28.31 14.21
CA GLU A 222 16.55 28.01 12.77
C GLU A 222 16.08 26.59 12.44
N TRP A 223 16.47 25.61 13.26
CA TRP A 223 16.04 24.22 13.11
C TRP A 223 14.52 24.07 13.26
N ARG A 224 13.90 24.79 14.20
CA ARG A 224 12.44 24.80 14.39
C ARG A 224 11.73 25.41 13.18
N GLN A 225 12.25 26.52 12.64
CA GLN A 225 11.67 27.19 11.48
C GLN A 225 11.77 26.32 10.21
N GLU A 226 12.91 25.64 10.02
CA GLU A 226 13.10 24.69 8.92
C GLU A 226 12.14 23.50 9.03
N HIS A 227 11.92 22.97 10.24
CA HIS A 227 10.95 21.89 10.45
C HIS A 227 9.50 22.31 10.19
N GLU A 228 9.09 23.51 10.58
CA GLU A 228 7.77 24.06 10.24
C GLU A 228 7.61 24.24 8.73
N PHE A 229 8.62 24.79 8.06
CA PHE A 229 8.61 24.96 6.61
C PHE A 229 8.53 23.61 5.89
N ARG A 230 9.33 22.62 6.31
CA ARG A 230 9.30 21.27 5.76
C ARG A 230 7.96 20.58 5.97
N SER A 231 7.37 20.70 7.17
CA SER A 231 6.05 20.14 7.46
C SER A 231 4.95 20.78 6.60
N GLU A 232 5.07 22.09 6.32
CA GLU A 232 4.14 22.80 5.45
C GLU A 232 4.28 22.37 3.98
N VAL A 233 5.50 22.21 3.49
CA VAL A 233 5.77 21.68 2.14
C VAL A 233 5.24 20.25 2.00
N GLU A 234 5.48 19.38 2.99
CA GLU A 234 4.96 18.00 3.00
C GLU A 234 3.43 17.99 3.00
N ARG A 235 2.77 18.83 3.82
CA ARG A 235 1.31 19.01 3.78
C ARG A 235 0.83 19.42 2.39
N MET A 236 1.51 20.39 1.78
CA MET A 236 1.13 20.92 0.47
C MET A 236 1.30 19.86 -0.63
N VAL A 237 2.38 19.08 -0.60
CA VAL A 237 2.63 17.98 -1.55
C VAL A 237 1.59 16.88 -1.38
N ILE A 238 1.34 16.42 -0.15
CA ILE A 238 0.34 15.38 0.14
C ILE A 238 -1.05 15.85 -0.31
N SER A 239 -1.43 17.09 0.01
CA SER A 239 -2.71 17.67 -0.40
C SER A 239 -2.85 17.74 -1.92
N ASN A 240 -1.81 18.17 -2.64
CA ASN A 240 -1.82 18.21 -4.11
C ASN A 240 -1.87 16.81 -4.73
N CYS A 241 -1.17 15.83 -4.16
CA CYS A 241 -1.23 14.43 -4.61
C CYS A 241 -2.63 13.84 -4.41
N ILE A 242 -3.25 14.07 -3.25
CA ILE A 242 -4.62 13.60 -2.96
C ILE A 242 -5.62 14.29 -3.89
N MET A 243 -5.51 15.62 -4.08
CA MET A 243 -6.39 16.38 -4.96
C MET A 243 -6.25 15.94 -6.42
N GLY A 244 -5.03 15.70 -6.89
CA GLY A 244 -4.77 15.17 -8.24
C GLY A 244 -5.35 13.78 -8.43
N LEU A 245 -5.17 12.88 -7.46
CA LEU A 245 -5.78 11.55 -7.47
C LEU A 245 -7.31 11.64 -7.48
N GLN A 246 -7.90 12.50 -6.64
CA GLN A 246 -9.36 12.70 -6.60
C GLN A 246 -9.90 13.22 -7.94
N GLN A 247 -9.23 14.19 -8.57
CA GLN A 247 -9.62 14.70 -9.89
C GLN A 247 -9.48 13.64 -10.97
N ASP A 248 -8.39 12.87 -10.97
CA ASP A 248 -8.18 11.76 -11.91
C ASP A 248 -9.21 10.65 -11.74
N PHE A 249 -9.57 10.31 -10.49
CA PHE A 249 -10.62 9.34 -10.19
C PHE A 249 -11.99 9.84 -10.64
N GLN A 250 -12.32 11.12 -10.37
CA GLN A 250 -13.57 11.72 -10.83
C GLN A 250 -13.67 11.78 -12.36
N HIS A 251 -12.59 12.15 -13.05
CA HIS A 251 -12.55 12.16 -14.51
C HIS A 251 -12.71 10.76 -15.10
N LYS A 252 -12.00 9.76 -14.57
CA LYS A 252 -12.14 8.36 -15.02
C LYS A 252 -13.52 7.79 -14.75
N LEU A 253 -14.15 8.14 -13.63
CA LEU A 253 -15.54 7.74 -13.33
C LEU A 253 -16.55 8.40 -14.28
N LEU A 254 -16.34 9.67 -14.60
CA LEU A 254 -17.19 10.40 -15.55
C LEU A 254 -17.04 9.85 -16.98
N ASP A 255 -15.82 9.50 -17.38
CA ASP A 255 -15.54 8.88 -18.68
C ASP A 255 -16.16 7.47 -18.79
N LEU A 256 -16.10 6.67 -17.71
CA LEU A 256 -16.78 5.37 -17.65
C LEU A 256 -18.31 5.53 -17.68
N TYR A 257 -18.84 6.53 -16.98
CA TYR A 257 -20.28 6.83 -16.97
C TYR A 257 -20.80 7.23 -18.35
N ASP A 258 -20.08 8.09 -19.08
CA ASP A 258 -20.51 8.57 -20.40
C ASP A 258 -20.37 7.51 -21.50
N LEU A 259 -19.37 6.63 -21.42
CA LEU A 259 -19.13 5.59 -22.43
C LEU A 259 -20.07 4.39 -22.26
N GLU A 260 -20.38 4.00 -21.03
CA GLU A 260 -21.11 2.77 -20.72
C GLU A 260 -22.63 2.99 -20.60
N SER A 261 -23.07 4.14 -20.06
CA SER A 261 -24.51 4.44 -19.94
C SER A 261 -25.20 4.68 -21.28
N ARG A 262 -24.53 5.38 -22.22
CA ARG A 262 -25.13 5.74 -23.52
C ARG A 262 -25.23 4.54 -24.47
N ASN A 263 -24.28 3.60 -24.39
CA ASN A 263 -24.28 2.36 -25.18
C ASN A 263 -25.18 1.26 -24.58
N CYS A 264 -25.19 1.07 -23.26
CA CYS A 264 -25.93 -0.05 -22.68
C CYS A 264 -27.45 0.18 -22.65
N PHE A 265 -27.89 1.42 -22.36
CA PHE A 265 -29.34 1.74 -22.35
C PHE A 265 -29.96 1.74 -23.76
N SER A 266 -29.21 2.18 -24.78
CA SER A 266 -29.68 2.13 -26.18
C SER A 266 -29.77 0.69 -26.66
N GLN A 267 -28.72 -0.12 -26.45
CA GLN A 267 -28.71 -1.54 -26.81
C GLN A 267 -29.80 -2.34 -26.08
N HIS A 268 -30.03 -2.10 -24.79
CA HIS A 268 -31.11 -2.77 -24.04
C HIS A 268 -32.50 -2.41 -24.58
N LYS A 269 -32.72 -1.13 -24.93
CA LYS A 269 -33.98 -0.67 -25.52
C LYS A 269 -34.20 -1.28 -26.91
N ASP A 270 -33.15 -1.36 -27.73
CA ASP A 270 -33.22 -1.95 -29.07
C ASP A 270 -33.46 -3.47 -29.01
N ILE A 271 -32.82 -4.18 -28.07
CA ILE A 271 -33.06 -5.61 -27.82
C ILE A 271 -34.51 -5.84 -27.34
N SER A 272 -35.04 -4.98 -26.47
CA SER A 272 -36.42 -5.05 -26.00
C SER A 272 -37.44 -4.81 -27.13
N ASN A 273 -37.20 -3.81 -27.97
CA ASN A 273 -38.00 -3.52 -29.15
C ASN A 273 -37.97 -4.71 -30.14
N LEU A 274 -36.78 -5.25 -30.45
CA LEU A 274 -36.61 -6.41 -31.33
C LEU A 274 -37.36 -7.64 -30.80
N ARG A 275 -37.31 -7.88 -29.50
CA ARG A 275 -38.04 -8.96 -28.82
C ARG A 275 -39.56 -8.77 -28.94
N GLN A 276 -40.06 -7.54 -28.85
CA GLN A 276 -41.48 -7.22 -28.99
C GLN A 276 -41.98 -7.34 -30.45
N GLU A 277 -41.18 -6.92 -31.42
CA GLU A 277 -41.44 -7.08 -32.85
C GLU A 277 -41.48 -8.57 -33.24
N LEU A 278 -40.48 -9.34 -32.80
CA LEU A 278 -40.38 -10.77 -33.09
C LEU A 278 -41.56 -11.56 -32.48
N ASN A 279 -42.03 -11.17 -31.29
CA ASN A 279 -43.22 -11.75 -30.66
C ASN A 279 -44.51 -11.38 -31.42
N SER A 280 -44.58 -10.17 -31.97
CA SER A 280 -45.72 -9.74 -32.80
C SER A 280 -45.79 -10.53 -34.11
N ILE A 281 -44.63 -10.75 -34.75
CA ILE A 281 -44.49 -11.61 -35.94
C ILE A 281 -44.88 -13.06 -35.59
N PHE A 282 -44.41 -13.59 -34.45
CA PHE A 282 -44.76 -14.93 -34.00
C PHE A 282 -46.28 -15.13 -33.81
N LYS A 283 -46.97 -14.14 -33.23
CA LYS A 283 -48.43 -14.16 -33.07
C LYS A 283 -49.16 -14.19 -34.42
N ILE A 284 -48.71 -13.42 -35.40
CA ILE A 284 -49.27 -13.42 -36.76
C ILE A 284 -49.07 -14.77 -37.45
N LEU A 285 -47.85 -15.34 -37.36
CA LEU A 285 -47.52 -16.65 -37.93
C LEU A 285 -48.28 -17.81 -37.26
N SER A 286 -48.64 -17.65 -35.98
CA SER A 286 -49.41 -18.64 -35.23
C SER A 286 -50.92 -18.55 -35.48
N ALA A 287 -51.44 -17.37 -35.82
CA ALA A 287 -52.86 -17.16 -36.14
C ALA A 287 -53.29 -17.69 -37.52
N SER A 288 -52.35 -17.95 -38.43
CA SER A 288 -52.62 -18.43 -39.79
C SER A 288 -53.16 -19.88 -39.87
N GLU A 289 -53.20 -20.63 -38.77
CA GLU A 289 -53.58 -22.05 -38.75
C GLU A 289 -55.02 -22.28 -38.28
N THR A 290 -55.71 -21.26 -37.74
CA THR A 290 -57.12 -21.40 -37.36
C THR A 290 -58.01 -21.03 -38.54
N GLY A 291 -58.30 -22.03 -39.39
CA GLY A 291 -59.27 -21.90 -40.46
C GLY A 291 -60.64 -21.46 -39.94
N LEU A 292 -61.10 -20.29 -40.40
CA LEU A 292 -62.49 -19.87 -40.34
C LEU A 292 -62.86 -19.34 -41.74
N LEU A 293 -63.37 -20.25 -42.57
CA LEU A 293 -64.24 -19.89 -43.68
C LEU A 293 -65.60 -19.52 -43.07
N ILE A 294 -66.03 -18.28 -43.32
CA ILE A 294 -67.39 -17.78 -43.60
C ILE A 294 -67.51 -16.35 -43.03
N SER A 295 -67.55 -15.37 -43.92
CA SER A 295 -68.69 -14.45 -44.10
C SER A 295 -68.22 -13.09 -44.64
N HIS A 296 -68.52 -12.85 -45.91
CA HIS A 296 -68.64 -11.50 -46.43
C HIS A 296 -69.78 -10.78 -45.69
N GLY A 297 -69.57 -9.49 -45.35
CA GLY A 297 -70.64 -8.57 -44.97
C GLY A 297 -70.37 -7.83 -43.67
N SER A 298 -70.21 -6.50 -43.78
CA SER A 298 -70.28 -5.50 -42.71
C SER A 298 -69.02 -5.28 -41.85
N LEU A 299 -68.17 -4.33 -42.28
CA LEU A 299 -67.97 -3.11 -41.48
C LEU A 299 -67.39 -2.01 -42.38
N GLU A 300 -68.23 -1.02 -42.62
CA GLU A 300 -67.94 0.27 -43.21
C GLU A 300 -67.30 1.17 -42.12
N ASN A 301 -66.27 1.90 -42.52
CA ASN A 301 -65.73 3.16 -41.96
C ASN A 301 -64.86 3.19 -40.68
N GLY A 302 -63.81 4.00 -40.82
CA GLY A 302 -63.16 4.81 -39.77
C GLY A 302 -61.86 4.20 -39.27
N GLU A 303 -60.69 4.58 -39.80
CA GLU A 303 -59.84 5.67 -39.25
C GLU A 303 -59.37 5.33 -37.82
N GLU A 304 -58.09 5.28 -37.44
CA GLU A 304 -57.01 6.18 -37.80
C GLU A 304 -55.66 5.60 -37.31
N TRP A 305 -54.64 6.08 -37.98
CA TRP A 305 -53.22 5.83 -37.93
C TRP A 305 -52.52 6.55 -36.76
N CYS A 306 -51.43 5.98 -36.24
CA CYS A 306 -50.37 6.74 -35.55
C CYS A 306 -48.99 6.25 -35.97
N VAL A 307 -48.54 6.69 -37.14
CA VAL A 307 -47.12 7.03 -37.36
C VAL A 307 -46.84 8.36 -36.67
N ASN A 308 -45.72 8.44 -35.98
CA ASN A 308 -45.23 9.66 -35.37
C ASN A 308 -44.86 10.71 -36.44
N LYS A 309 -45.64 11.79 -36.46
CA LYS A 309 -45.34 13.18 -36.82
C LYS A 309 -44.00 13.48 -37.54
N ARG A 310 -44.11 13.94 -38.80
CA ARG A 310 -43.66 15.30 -39.17
C ARG A 310 -44.30 15.79 -40.49
N ALA A 311 -45.22 16.75 -40.31
CA ALA A 311 -45.48 17.95 -41.10
C ALA A 311 -45.40 17.93 -42.65
N ASP A 312 -46.58 18.22 -43.21
CA ASP A 312 -46.89 19.27 -44.20
C ASP A 312 -47.05 18.94 -45.70
N HIS A 313 -48.32 19.14 -46.15
CA HIS A 313 -48.77 19.78 -47.40
C HIS A 313 -48.46 19.05 -48.73
N PHE A 314 -49.39 18.65 -49.61
CA PHE A 314 -50.69 19.22 -50.02
C PHE A 314 -51.63 18.13 -50.61
N HIS A 315 -52.92 18.42 -50.53
CA HIS A 315 -54.08 17.75 -51.11
C HIS A 315 -54.10 17.73 -52.65
N TRP A 316 -54.73 16.73 -53.26
CA TRP A 316 -55.98 16.93 -54.04
C TRP A 316 -56.63 15.58 -54.37
N LYS A 317 -57.96 15.61 -54.46
CA LYS A 317 -58.95 14.54 -54.32
C LYS A 317 -59.63 14.26 -55.68
N ILE A 318 -60.55 13.28 -55.67
CA ILE A 318 -61.65 13.02 -56.63
C ILE A 318 -61.28 11.95 -57.68
N ALA A 319 -61.68 10.66 -57.58
CA ALA A 319 -63.04 10.08 -57.46
C ALA A 319 -63.84 10.37 -58.76
N THR A 320 -64.63 9.52 -59.43
CA THR A 320 -65.59 8.51 -59.01
C THR A 320 -66.24 8.01 -60.32
N ASN A 321 -66.34 6.68 -60.47
CA ASN A 321 -67.40 5.92 -61.14
C ASN A 321 -67.79 6.16 -62.63
N HIS A 322 -68.04 5.08 -63.38
CA HIS A 322 -69.36 4.42 -63.45
C HIS A 322 -69.41 3.32 -64.54
N SER A 323 -69.91 2.15 -64.11
CA SER A 323 -70.88 1.30 -64.83
C SER A 323 -70.41 0.26 -65.85
N SER A 324 -70.42 -1.00 -65.37
CA SER A 324 -70.92 -2.25 -65.99
C SER A 324 -72.24 -2.06 -66.78
N PRO A 325 -72.85 -3.05 -67.50
CA PRO A 325 -72.65 -4.51 -67.43
C PRO A 325 -72.89 -5.33 -68.74
N SER A 326 -72.79 -6.67 -68.61
CA SER A 326 -73.54 -7.74 -69.33
C SER A 326 -73.25 -7.92 -70.85
N THR A 327 -73.32 -9.08 -71.50
CA THR A 327 -73.81 -10.44 -71.21
C THR A 327 -73.40 -11.32 -72.40
N LEU A 328 -73.05 -12.57 -72.12
CA LEU A 328 -73.56 -13.78 -72.79
C LEU A 328 -73.11 -14.15 -74.24
N GLU A 329 -72.61 -15.39 -74.33
CA GLU A 329 -72.75 -16.39 -75.41
C GLU A 329 -72.04 -16.19 -76.76
N GLU A 330 -71.06 -17.06 -77.04
CA GLU A 330 -71.23 -18.27 -77.87
C GLU A 330 -69.99 -18.58 -78.72
N ASN A 331 -69.48 -19.80 -78.50
CA ASN A 331 -68.68 -20.70 -79.37
C ASN A 331 -68.07 -20.19 -80.68
N GLY A 332 -66.80 -20.57 -80.90
CA GLY A 332 -66.30 -20.78 -82.26
C GLY A 332 -64.79 -20.97 -82.33
N LYS A 333 -64.37 -22.12 -82.83
CA LYS A 333 -62.98 -22.60 -82.89
C LYS A 333 -62.14 -21.93 -83.98
N HIS A 334 -60.82 -21.99 -83.74
CA HIS A 334 -59.72 -22.17 -84.71
C HIS A 334 -59.55 -21.14 -85.84
N GLU A 335 -58.39 -20.49 -85.89
CA GLU A 335 -57.28 -20.85 -86.78
C GLU A 335 -56.14 -19.83 -86.57
N ASP A 336 -54.91 -20.31 -86.37
CA ASP A 336 -53.71 -19.51 -86.59
C ASP A 336 -53.73 -19.00 -88.04
N PRO A 337 -53.27 -17.77 -88.31
CA PRO A 337 -51.96 -17.71 -88.94
C PRO A 337 -51.13 -16.44 -88.70
N LYS A 338 -49.81 -16.70 -88.61
CA LYS A 338 -48.72 -16.04 -89.34
C LYS A 338 -48.21 -14.68 -88.84
N GLU A 339 -46.96 -14.75 -88.39
CA GLU A 339 -45.90 -13.80 -88.72
C GLU A 339 -46.13 -13.16 -90.11
N SER A 340 -46.22 -11.83 -90.13
CA SER A 340 -45.80 -11.07 -91.30
C SER A 340 -45.13 -9.80 -90.84
N ASP A 341 -43.99 -9.58 -91.48
CA ASP A 341 -42.98 -8.59 -91.22
C ASP A 341 -43.49 -7.15 -91.34
N ALA A 342 -42.72 -6.27 -90.70
CA ALA A 342 -42.82 -4.82 -90.84
C ALA A 342 -42.76 -4.40 -92.32
N GLU A 343 -43.88 -3.89 -92.85
CA GLU A 343 -43.88 -3.13 -94.10
C GLU A 343 -43.98 -1.63 -93.83
N HIS A 344 -42.93 -0.94 -94.28
CA HIS A 344 -42.84 0.48 -94.52
C HIS A 344 -44.13 1.10 -95.07
N LEU A 345 -44.68 2.10 -94.37
CA LEU A 345 -45.54 3.09 -95.00
C LEU A 345 -44.68 4.27 -95.44
N ASP A 346 -44.49 4.33 -96.76
CA ASP A 346 -43.89 5.38 -97.56
C ASP A 346 -44.43 6.79 -97.17
N PRO A 347 -43.57 7.78 -96.87
CA PRO A 347 -43.99 9.16 -96.51
C PRO A 347 -44.78 9.88 -97.61
N SER A 348 -44.79 9.33 -98.82
CA SER A 348 -45.39 9.92 -100.02
C SER A 348 -46.93 9.96 -100.00
N ILE A 349 -47.60 9.22 -99.12
CA ILE A 349 -49.08 9.22 -98.98
C ILE A 349 -49.56 10.36 -98.06
N LEU A 350 -48.71 10.82 -97.12
CA LEU A 350 -49.06 11.87 -96.14
C LEU A 350 -49.05 13.29 -96.72
N GLN A 351 -48.47 13.52 -97.90
CA GLN A 351 -48.35 14.84 -98.53
C GLN A 351 -49.61 15.31 -99.29
N HIS A 352 -50.56 14.41 -99.56
CA HIS A 352 -51.76 14.70 -100.36
C HIS A 352 -53.07 14.70 -99.55
N LEU A 353 -53.01 14.47 -98.24
CA LEU A 353 -54.16 14.46 -97.34
C LEU A 353 -54.37 15.86 -96.73
N ASN A 354 -55.62 16.35 -96.71
CA ASN A 354 -55.93 17.61 -96.04
C ASN A 354 -55.76 17.47 -94.51
N ARG A 355 -55.58 18.57 -93.78
CA ARG A 355 -55.29 18.57 -92.33
C ARG A 355 -56.27 17.72 -91.52
N ASP A 356 -57.55 17.77 -91.85
CA ASP A 356 -58.58 16.99 -91.16
C ASP A 356 -58.51 15.50 -91.51
N GLU A 357 -58.16 15.14 -92.75
CA GLU A 357 -57.98 13.75 -93.20
C GLU A 357 -56.72 13.10 -92.62
N LEU A 358 -55.66 13.89 -92.42
CA LEU A 358 -54.46 13.46 -91.70
C LEU A 358 -54.77 13.15 -90.24
N ILE A 359 -55.59 13.98 -89.60
CA ILE A 359 -56.05 13.77 -88.23
C ILE A 359 -56.93 12.52 -88.14
N THR A 360 -57.85 12.28 -89.08
CA THR A 360 -58.63 11.03 -89.10
C THR A 360 -57.77 9.80 -89.36
N HIS A 361 -56.76 9.88 -90.23
CA HIS A 361 -55.84 8.77 -90.49
C HIS A 361 -54.99 8.44 -89.25
N VAL A 362 -54.37 9.45 -88.63
CA VAL A 362 -53.59 9.27 -87.39
C VAL A 362 -54.48 8.78 -86.25
N ASN A 363 -55.69 9.31 -86.09
CA ASN A 363 -56.63 8.80 -85.09
C ASN A 363 -57.05 7.36 -85.41
N SER A 364 -57.24 6.99 -86.67
CA SER A 364 -57.56 5.61 -87.06
C SER A 364 -56.39 4.66 -86.78
N GLU A 365 -55.15 5.08 -87.01
CA GLU A 365 -53.94 4.31 -86.71
C GLU A 365 -53.71 4.20 -85.19
N ILE A 366 -53.96 5.28 -84.42
CA ILE A 366 -53.96 5.26 -82.96
C ILE A 366 -55.04 4.31 -82.44
N THR A 367 -56.23 4.31 -83.04
CA THR A 367 -57.32 3.41 -82.63
C THR A 367 -57.00 1.96 -82.98
N LYS A 368 -56.30 1.73 -84.09
CA LYS A 368 -55.78 0.42 -84.49
C LYS A 368 -54.69 -0.06 -83.53
N MET A 369 -53.66 0.75 -83.26
CA MET A 369 -52.64 0.46 -82.25
C MET A 369 -53.24 0.23 -80.86
N LYS A 370 -54.28 0.99 -80.48
CA LYS A 370 -54.97 0.81 -79.21
C LYS A 370 -55.73 -0.52 -79.16
N ARG A 371 -56.42 -0.90 -80.23
CA ARG A 371 -57.06 -2.23 -80.35
C ARG A 371 -56.04 -3.36 -80.33
N ASP A 372 -54.90 -3.21 -81.02
CA ASP A 372 -53.84 -4.22 -81.04
C ASP A 372 -53.20 -4.38 -79.65
N HIS A 373 -52.97 -3.27 -78.94
CA HIS A 373 -52.49 -3.32 -77.56
C HIS A 373 -53.51 -3.92 -76.60
N GLU A 374 -54.79 -3.56 -76.72
CA GLU A 374 -55.88 -4.14 -75.91
C GLU A 374 -56.00 -5.65 -76.18
N SER A 375 -55.84 -6.08 -77.44
CA SER A 375 -55.80 -7.49 -77.84
C SER A 375 -54.60 -8.21 -77.24
N GLN A 376 -53.41 -7.61 -77.27
CA GLN A 376 -52.20 -8.17 -76.66
C GLN A 376 -52.31 -8.27 -75.13
N VAL A 377 -52.91 -7.27 -74.49
CA VAL A 377 -53.19 -7.30 -73.04
C VAL A 377 -54.21 -8.38 -72.72
N GLN A 378 -55.24 -8.54 -73.54
CA GLN A 378 -56.22 -9.60 -73.38
C GLN A 378 -55.58 -10.98 -73.58
N GLU A 379 -54.75 -11.17 -74.59
CA GLU A 379 -54.00 -12.41 -74.83
C GLU A 379 -53.06 -12.75 -73.66
N MET A 380 -52.26 -11.79 -73.18
CA MET A 380 -51.42 -11.98 -71.99
C MET A 380 -52.26 -12.29 -70.74
N THR A 381 -53.46 -11.72 -70.64
CA THR A 381 -54.38 -11.97 -69.52
C THR A 381 -54.97 -13.38 -69.62
N GLU A 382 -55.39 -13.80 -70.80
CA GLU A 382 -55.86 -15.15 -71.11
C GLU A 382 -54.76 -16.18 -70.86
N GLU A 383 -53.51 -15.88 -71.26
CA GLU A 383 -52.33 -16.68 -71.00
C GLU A 383 -52.00 -16.73 -69.50
N ASN A 384 -52.15 -15.63 -68.77
CA ASN A 384 -52.02 -15.62 -67.30
C ASN A 384 -53.10 -16.48 -66.64
N PHE A 385 -54.34 -16.43 -67.13
CA PHE A 385 -55.41 -17.32 -66.67
C PHE A 385 -55.17 -18.78 -67.07
N ARG A 386 -54.61 -19.04 -68.26
CA ARG A 386 -54.22 -20.37 -68.73
C ARG A 386 -53.10 -20.94 -67.87
N LEU A 387 -52.04 -20.17 -67.62
CA LEU A 387 -50.93 -20.50 -66.73
C LEU A 387 -51.39 -20.66 -65.28
N ARG A 388 -52.31 -19.84 -64.78
CA ARG A 388 -52.93 -20.04 -63.46
C ARG A 388 -53.75 -21.32 -63.42
N ARG A 389 -54.48 -21.66 -64.48
CA ARG A 389 -55.27 -22.88 -64.60
C ARG A 389 -54.37 -24.10 -64.75
N GLU A 390 -53.25 -24.00 -65.46
CA GLU A 390 -52.17 -25.01 -65.53
C GLU A 390 -51.45 -25.17 -64.20
N LEU A 391 -51.15 -24.08 -63.49
CA LEU A 391 -50.58 -24.11 -62.14
C LEU A 391 -51.55 -24.77 -61.15
N LEU A 392 -52.86 -24.50 -61.28
CA LEU A 392 -53.92 -25.14 -60.51
C LEU A 392 -54.15 -26.60 -60.92
N ASN A 393 -53.97 -26.97 -62.20
CA ASN A 393 -54.11 -28.33 -62.70
C ASN A 393 -52.86 -29.20 -62.42
N LEU A 394 -51.65 -28.63 -62.44
CA LEU A 394 -50.43 -29.22 -61.86
C LEU A 394 -50.57 -29.41 -60.35
N LYS A 395 -51.36 -28.57 -59.69
CA LYS A 395 -51.72 -28.66 -58.27
C LYS A 395 -53.00 -29.48 -58.01
N GLY A 396 -53.65 -29.97 -59.07
CA GLY A 396 -54.99 -30.58 -59.05
C GLY A 396 -55.04 -32.06 -59.45
N GLY A 397 -53.90 -32.69 -59.76
CA GLY A 397 -53.81 -34.11 -60.09
C GLY A 397 -52.78 -34.82 -59.22
N SER A 398 -53.25 -35.77 -58.40
CA SER A 398 -52.45 -36.78 -57.68
C SER A 398 -51.54 -36.28 -56.54
N SER A 399 -52.06 -36.39 -55.32
CA SER A 399 -51.34 -36.64 -54.05
C SER A 399 -49.90 -36.10 -53.97
N LEU A 400 -49.76 -34.83 -53.57
CA LEU A 400 -48.50 -34.35 -53.01
C LEU A 400 -48.79 -33.77 -51.64
N SER A 401 -48.35 -34.50 -50.62
CA SER A 401 -48.13 -33.99 -49.28
C SER A 401 -47.61 -32.56 -49.39
N LEU A 402 -48.33 -31.60 -48.80
CA LEU A 402 -47.70 -30.40 -48.28
C LEU A 402 -46.55 -30.94 -47.42
N LYS A 403 -45.33 -31.00 -47.98
CA LYS A 403 -44.14 -30.97 -47.16
C LYS A 403 -44.41 -29.75 -46.31
N LYS A 404 -44.71 -29.98 -45.02
CA LYS A 404 -44.27 -29.09 -43.95
C LYS A 404 -43.02 -28.45 -44.48
N ASP A 405 -43.12 -27.19 -44.87
CA ASP A 405 -41.93 -26.47 -45.27
C ASP A 405 -41.07 -26.55 -44.02
N LYS A 406 -40.10 -27.47 -44.05
CA LYS A 406 -39.37 -27.87 -42.84
C LYS A 406 -38.74 -26.61 -42.29
N ASP A 407 -38.44 -25.65 -43.16
CA ASP A 407 -37.87 -24.36 -42.84
C ASP A 407 -38.92 -23.42 -42.23
N PHE A 408 -40.18 -23.42 -42.70
CA PHE A 408 -41.28 -22.65 -42.06
C PHE A 408 -41.67 -23.20 -40.69
N ASP A 409 -41.82 -24.51 -40.55
CA ASP A 409 -42.09 -25.16 -39.25
C ASP A 409 -40.88 -25.04 -38.30
N LEU A 410 -39.66 -25.10 -38.83
CA LEU A 410 -38.42 -24.85 -38.08
C LEU A 410 -38.33 -23.38 -37.67
N LEU A 411 -38.74 -22.43 -38.51
CA LEU A 411 -38.79 -21.01 -38.20
C LEU A 411 -39.85 -20.72 -37.12
N LYS A 412 -41.05 -21.31 -37.24
CA LYS A 412 -42.11 -21.25 -36.24
C LYS A 412 -41.67 -21.82 -34.88
N LYS A 413 -40.78 -22.82 -34.87
CA LYS A 413 -40.16 -23.36 -33.65
C LYS A 413 -38.95 -22.54 -33.14
N LYS A 414 -38.15 -21.95 -34.05
CA LYS A 414 -36.96 -21.16 -33.71
C LYS A 414 -37.30 -19.78 -33.18
N ILE A 415 -38.37 -19.15 -33.66
CA ILE A 415 -38.77 -17.81 -33.21
C ILE A 415 -39.01 -17.77 -31.68
N PRO A 416 -39.78 -18.69 -31.07
CA PRO A 416 -39.88 -18.79 -29.61
C PRO A 416 -38.55 -19.03 -28.91
N THR A 417 -37.65 -19.83 -29.49
CA THR A 417 -36.31 -20.06 -28.94
C THR A 417 -35.46 -18.79 -28.97
N VAL A 418 -35.55 -17.99 -30.03
CA VAL A 418 -34.86 -16.70 -30.13
C VAL A 418 -35.46 -15.69 -29.16
N ILE A 419 -36.79 -15.65 -29.02
CA ILE A 419 -37.46 -14.83 -28.00
C ILE A 419 -37.00 -15.23 -26.59
N SER A 420 -36.91 -16.53 -26.29
CA SER A 420 -36.41 -17.04 -25.01
C SER A 420 -34.94 -16.67 -24.75
N LYS A 421 -34.10 -16.67 -25.79
CA LYS A 421 -32.70 -16.23 -25.68
C LYS A 421 -32.58 -14.72 -25.50
N LEU A 422 -33.44 -13.94 -26.17
CA LEU A 422 -33.53 -12.49 -25.93
C LEU A 422 -34.06 -12.22 -24.52
N ASP A 423 -34.98 -13.03 -24.01
CA ASP A 423 -35.45 -12.97 -22.62
C ASP A 423 -34.33 -13.32 -21.64
N GLU A 424 -33.51 -14.34 -21.92
CA GLU A 424 -32.30 -14.64 -21.13
C GLU A 424 -31.24 -13.53 -21.20
N ILE A 425 -31.13 -12.79 -22.31
CA ILE A 425 -30.23 -11.63 -22.41
C ILE A 425 -30.80 -10.42 -21.66
N LEU A 426 -32.11 -10.19 -21.74
CA LEU A 426 -32.80 -9.11 -21.03
C LEU A 426 -32.82 -9.36 -19.51
N VAL A 427 -33.01 -10.62 -19.09
CA VAL A 427 -32.92 -11.06 -17.70
C VAL A 427 -31.47 -11.16 -17.24
N GLY A 428 -30.56 -11.70 -18.06
CA GLY A 428 -29.12 -11.79 -17.77
C GLY A 428 -28.41 -10.44 -17.67
N ASN A 429 -29.09 -9.36 -18.08
CA ASN A 429 -28.72 -7.99 -17.79
C ASN A 429 -29.06 -7.57 -16.34
N GLU A 430 -29.42 -8.49 -15.44
CA GLU A 430 -29.52 -8.30 -13.98
C GLU A 430 -28.22 -7.72 -13.38
N LYS A 431 -27.09 -7.91 -14.08
CA LYS A 431 -25.82 -7.22 -13.80
C LYS A 431 -25.88 -5.69 -13.97
N MET A 432 -26.79 -5.14 -14.78
CA MET A 432 -27.08 -3.70 -14.87
C MET A 432 -27.85 -3.17 -13.65
N HIS A 433 -28.67 -3.99 -13.00
CA HIS A 433 -29.25 -3.64 -11.70
C HIS A 433 -28.17 -3.60 -10.61
N GLN A 434 -27.22 -4.54 -10.62
CA GLN A 434 -26.03 -4.44 -9.75
C GLN A 434 -25.19 -3.19 -10.02
N LEU A 435 -25.09 -2.74 -11.29
CA LEU A 435 -24.43 -1.48 -11.63
C LEU A 435 -25.22 -0.26 -11.10
N THR A 436 -26.55 -0.32 -11.13
CA THR A 436 -27.42 0.74 -10.60
C THR A 436 -27.38 0.80 -9.06
N GLU A 437 -27.41 -0.35 -8.37
CA GLU A 437 -27.17 -0.44 -6.91
C GLU A 437 -25.75 -0.01 -6.53
N SER A 438 -24.74 -0.30 -7.38
CA SER A 438 -23.38 0.20 -7.19
C SER A 438 -23.31 1.73 -7.29
N PHE A 439 -24.21 2.35 -8.05
CA PHE A 439 -24.30 3.80 -8.21
C PHE A 439 -25.00 4.47 -7.02
N GLU A 440 -26.03 3.83 -6.46
CA GLU A 440 -26.73 4.29 -5.26
C GLU A 440 -25.83 4.17 -4.03
N SER A 441 -25.04 3.09 -3.93
CA SER A 441 -24.00 2.95 -2.90
C SER A 441 -22.84 3.94 -3.07
N LEU A 442 -22.49 4.34 -4.30
CA LEU A 442 -21.53 5.41 -4.56
C LEU A 442 -22.08 6.78 -4.12
N SER A 443 -23.37 7.05 -4.32
CA SER A 443 -24.03 8.26 -3.82
C SER A 443 -24.02 8.31 -2.29
N ILE A 444 -24.32 7.20 -1.62
CA ILE A 444 -24.26 7.09 -0.15
C ILE A 444 -22.83 7.30 0.36
N LEU A 445 -21.83 6.74 -0.34
CA LEU A 445 -20.42 6.93 0.01
C LEU A 445 -19.99 8.39 -0.17
N LYS A 446 -20.48 9.06 -1.21
CA LYS A 446 -20.25 10.48 -1.47
C LYS A 446 -20.88 11.37 -0.39
N ASP A 447 -22.14 11.13 -0.04
CA ASP A 447 -22.82 11.90 1.02
C ASP A 447 -22.10 11.72 2.38
N ARG A 448 -21.60 10.51 2.65
CA ARG A 448 -20.80 10.21 3.84
C ARG A 448 -19.44 10.90 3.80
N LEU A 449 -18.79 10.98 2.64
CA LEU A 449 -17.54 11.71 2.46
C LEU A 449 -17.75 13.22 2.68
N ASP A 450 -18.81 13.79 2.10
CA ASP A 450 -19.17 15.20 2.28
C ASP A 450 -19.50 15.52 3.75
N THR A 451 -20.13 14.58 4.46
CA THR A 451 -20.39 14.68 5.91
C THR A 451 -19.10 14.67 6.73
N LEU A 452 -18.17 13.76 6.40
CA LEU A 452 -16.87 13.67 7.07
C LEU A 452 -15.99 14.90 6.79
N ASP A 453 -16.06 15.47 5.59
CA ASP A 453 -15.35 16.71 5.25
C ASP A 453 -15.90 17.90 6.04
N LEU A 454 -17.22 17.99 6.21
CA LEU A 454 -17.84 19.01 7.06
C LEU A 454 -17.42 18.85 8.53
N GLU A 455 -17.40 17.61 9.04
CA GLU A 455 -16.97 17.31 10.40
C GLU A 455 -15.48 17.65 10.59
N ASN A 456 -14.63 17.34 9.61
CA ASN A 456 -13.22 17.74 9.62
C ASN A 456 -13.05 19.27 9.65
N HIS A 457 -13.83 20.01 8.87
CA HIS A 457 -13.81 21.47 8.90
C HIS A 457 -14.21 22.00 10.28
N GLN A 458 -15.27 21.45 10.89
CA GLN A 458 -15.70 21.83 12.23
C GLN A 458 -14.66 21.52 13.32
N LEU A 459 -14.01 20.35 13.23
CA LEU A 459 -12.91 19.98 14.13
C LEU A 459 -11.73 20.92 13.97
N LYS A 460 -11.40 21.31 12.74
CA LYS A 460 -10.32 22.25 12.44
C LYS A 460 -10.63 23.64 13.01
N ASP A 461 -11.85 24.13 12.85
CA ASP A 461 -12.30 25.40 13.43
C ASP A 461 -12.23 25.36 14.97
N MET A 462 -12.75 24.30 15.60
CA MET A 462 -12.61 24.08 17.04
C MET A 462 -11.15 24.04 17.49
N LEU A 463 -10.28 23.40 16.72
CA LEU A 463 -8.85 23.34 17.02
C LEU A 463 -8.23 24.74 16.97
N THR A 464 -8.55 25.56 15.96
CA THR A 464 -8.06 26.94 15.90
C THR A 464 -8.56 27.80 17.05
N ASP A 465 -9.80 27.59 17.49
CA ASP A 465 -10.35 28.31 18.65
C ASP A 465 -9.71 27.87 19.96
N LYS A 466 -9.43 26.57 20.11
CA LYS A 466 -8.64 26.04 21.24
C LYS A 466 -7.21 26.58 21.22
N GLU A 467 -6.61 26.73 20.05
CA GLU A 467 -5.27 27.31 19.91
C GLU A 467 -5.24 28.80 20.30
N LYS A 468 -6.28 29.57 19.92
CA LYS A 468 -6.46 30.96 20.38
C LYS A 468 -6.66 31.02 21.90
N GLU A 469 -7.45 30.11 22.48
CA GLU A 469 -7.66 30.01 23.92
C GLU A 469 -6.34 29.74 24.66
N VAL A 470 -5.54 28.78 24.17
CA VAL A 470 -4.21 28.48 24.72
C VAL A 470 -3.27 29.69 24.62
N LYS A 471 -3.25 30.41 23.49
CA LYS A 471 -2.45 31.65 23.36
C LYS A 471 -2.89 32.71 24.37
N ASN A 472 -4.20 32.85 24.59
CA ASN A 472 -4.73 33.79 25.58
C ASN A 472 -4.37 33.37 27.01
N LEU A 473 -4.52 32.10 27.37
CA LEU A 473 -4.10 31.56 28.67
C LEU A 473 -2.59 31.69 28.89
N SER A 474 -1.77 31.46 27.86
CA SER A 474 -0.33 31.67 27.93
C SER A 474 0.00 33.14 28.20
N SER A 475 -0.70 34.08 27.57
CA SER A 475 -0.51 35.51 27.84
C SER A 475 -0.90 35.90 29.27
N GLN A 476 -1.97 35.29 29.81
CA GLN A 476 -2.39 35.48 31.20
C GLN A 476 -1.37 34.89 32.18
N LEU A 477 -0.82 33.71 31.87
CA LEU A 477 0.23 33.08 32.67
C LEU A 477 1.51 33.93 32.68
N SER A 478 1.93 34.46 31.53
CA SER A 478 3.06 35.39 31.45
C SER A 478 2.81 36.65 32.28
N ALA A 479 1.62 37.25 32.20
CA ALA A 479 1.26 38.43 32.99
C ALA A 479 1.21 38.12 34.50
N ALA A 480 0.73 36.94 34.89
CA ALA A 480 0.73 36.49 36.29
C ALA A 480 2.15 36.22 36.80
N LEU A 481 3.00 35.62 35.98
CA LEU A 481 4.41 35.37 36.30
C LEU A 481 5.18 36.69 36.46
N GLU A 482 4.91 37.68 35.62
CA GLU A 482 5.51 39.01 35.72
C GLU A 482 5.07 39.74 37.00
N LYS A 483 3.79 39.64 37.38
CA LYS A 483 3.29 40.12 38.68
C LYS A 483 3.96 39.42 39.86
N LEU A 484 4.14 38.11 39.79
CA LEU A 484 4.77 37.32 40.86
C LEU A 484 6.26 37.67 41.01
N SER A 485 6.95 37.92 39.89
CA SER A 485 8.31 38.47 39.88
C SER A 485 8.39 39.84 40.55
N GLN A 486 7.47 40.75 40.23
CA GLN A 486 7.38 42.06 40.88
C GLN A 486 7.09 41.94 42.39
N GLN A 487 6.23 41.00 42.77
CA GLN A 487 5.88 40.74 44.17
C GLN A 487 7.09 40.18 44.94
N HIS A 488 7.83 39.24 44.36
CA HIS A 488 9.07 38.71 44.95
C HIS A 488 10.16 39.79 45.07
N LEU A 489 10.27 40.71 44.10
CA LEU A 489 11.16 41.87 44.20
C LEU A 489 10.74 42.80 45.37
N ALA A 490 9.44 43.01 45.57
CA ALA A 490 8.92 43.80 46.68
C ALA A 490 9.15 43.12 48.03
N GLU A 491 8.94 41.80 48.13
CA GLU A 491 9.25 40.99 49.32
C GLU A 491 10.74 41.03 49.67
N LYS A 492 11.61 40.97 48.67
CA LYS A 492 13.06 41.10 48.87
C LYS A 492 13.43 42.49 49.42
N LYS A 493 12.80 43.55 48.93
CA LYS A 493 12.98 44.91 49.48
C LYS A 493 12.45 45.02 50.92
N MET A 494 11.28 44.46 51.21
CA MET A 494 10.74 44.43 52.58
C MET A 494 11.62 43.63 53.53
N SER A 495 12.14 42.48 53.10
CA SER A 495 13.09 41.68 53.89
C SER A 495 14.38 42.45 54.19
N GLN A 496 14.91 43.19 53.21
CA GLN A 496 16.08 44.05 53.44
C GLN A 496 15.79 45.19 54.42
N THR A 497 14.58 45.78 54.41
CA THR A 497 14.21 46.78 55.41
C THR A 497 13.98 46.20 56.80
N ILE A 498 13.44 44.97 56.90
CA ILE A 498 13.28 44.27 58.17
C ILE A 498 14.66 43.98 58.77
N GLN A 499 15.60 43.46 57.98
CA GLN A 499 16.97 43.21 58.44
C GLN A 499 17.64 44.49 58.98
N LYS A 500 17.49 45.62 58.27
CA LYS A 500 18.01 46.91 58.76
C LYS A 500 17.39 47.34 60.08
N LEU A 501 16.08 47.19 60.23
CA LEU A 501 15.38 47.51 61.49
C LEU A 501 15.79 46.58 62.63
N GLU A 502 16.03 45.29 62.35
CA GLU A 502 16.58 44.37 63.35
C GLU A 502 17.98 44.78 63.78
N ASP A 503 18.85 45.14 62.84
CA ASP A 503 20.19 45.65 63.14
C ASP A 503 20.11 46.93 64.00
N ASP A 504 19.23 47.87 63.65
CA ASP A 504 19.00 49.10 64.41
C ASP A 504 18.45 48.82 65.84
N ILE A 505 17.60 47.81 66.02
CA ILE A 505 17.09 47.39 67.34
C ILE A 505 18.19 46.76 68.18
N VAL A 506 19.05 45.93 67.58
CA VAL A 506 20.21 45.34 68.27
C VAL A 506 21.15 46.44 68.76
N ASP A 507 21.42 47.45 67.93
CA ASP A 507 22.24 48.61 68.29
C ASP A 507 21.59 49.46 69.39
N ALA A 508 20.28 49.71 69.31
CA ALA A 508 19.54 50.42 70.35
C ALA A 508 19.55 49.67 71.69
N ASN A 509 19.39 48.35 71.68
CA ASN A 509 19.46 47.50 72.87
C ASN A 509 20.87 47.47 73.48
N ALA A 510 21.92 47.48 72.66
CA ALA A 510 23.29 47.65 73.14
C ALA A 510 23.46 49.02 73.82
N GLY A 511 22.91 50.09 73.23
CA GLY A 511 22.87 51.43 73.82
C GLY A 511 22.16 51.48 75.17
N VAL A 512 20.97 50.86 75.28
CA VAL A 512 20.21 50.75 76.54
C VAL A 512 21.00 49.98 77.60
N SER A 513 21.66 48.88 77.21
CA SER A 513 22.49 48.07 78.11
C SER A 513 23.68 48.86 78.66
N ILE A 514 24.32 49.68 77.83
CA ILE A 514 25.40 50.58 78.24
C ILE A 514 24.87 51.62 79.24
N ILE A 515 23.75 52.28 78.92
CA ILE A 515 23.12 53.28 79.80
C ILE A 515 22.74 52.67 81.14
N GLN A 516 22.14 51.47 81.15
CA GLN A 516 21.80 50.75 82.37
C GLN A 516 23.04 50.39 83.19
N GLY A 517 24.14 49.99 82.55
CA GLY A 517 25.43 49.76 83.20
C GLY A 517 26.01 51.02 83.86
N ILE A 518 25.88 52.18 83.20
CA ILE A 518 26.29 53.48 83.75
C ILE A 518 25.45 53.85 84.97
N TYR A 519 24.11 53.78 84.88
CA TYR A 519 23.23 54.07 86.01
C TYR A 519 23.48 53.13 87.19
N LYS A 520 23.67 51.82 86.93
CA LYS A 520 24.00 50.85 87.97
C LYS A 520 25.30 51.20 88.69
N SER A 521 26.34 51.56 87.94
CA SER A 521 27.63 51.98 88.51
C SER A 521 27.50 53.27 89.34
N LEU A 522 26.68 54.22 88.89
CA LEU A 522 26.40 55.45 89.63
C LEU A 522 25.65 55.17 90.95
N PHE A 523 24.63 54.32 90.92
CA PHE A 523 23.89 53.92 92.11
C PHE A 523 24.74 53.12 93.10
N ASP A 524 25.58 52.20 92.61
CA ASP A 524 26.54 51.48 93.46
C ASP A 524 27.55 52.45 94.11
N GLY A 525 28.00 53.47 93.38
CA GLY A 525 28.83 54.55 93.90
C GLY A 525 28.12 55.34 95.01
N ILE A 526 26.88 55.80 94.78
CA ILE A 526 26.08 56.54 95.77
C ILE A 526 25.80 55.67 97.02
N ALA A 527 25.44 54.40 96.83
CA ALA A 527 25.19 53.46 97.92
C ALA A 527 26.45 53.23 98.77
N SER A 528 27.63 53.12 98.13
CA SER A 528 28.90 53.02 98.85
C SER A 528 29.25 54.28 99.65
N GLY A 529 28.88 55.47 99.14
CA GLY A 529 29.04 56.75 99.83
C GLY A 529 28.14 56.85 101.08
N PHE A 530 26.86 56.48 100.98
CA PHE A 530 25.96 56.45 102.13
C PHE A 530 26.41 55.48 103.22
N ARG A 531 26.98 54.33 102.83
CA ARG A 531 27.57 53.38 103.78
C ARG A 531 28.74 54.01 104.55
N CYS A 532 29.66 54.68 103.87
CA CYS A 532 30.79 55.36 104.53
C CYS A 532 30.32 56.45 105.51
N ILE A 533 29.34 57.27 105.12
CA ILE A 533 28.77 58.32 105.99
C ILE A 533 28.11 57.71 107.23
N THR A 534 27.40 56.60 107.07
CA THR A 534 26.72 55.93 108.20
C THR A 534 27.72 55.34 109.18
N GLU A 535 28.79 54.71 108.69
CA GLU A 535 29.89 54.18 109.51
C GLU A 535 30.62 55.29 110.28
N GLU A 536 30.87 56.45 109.64
CA GLU A 536 31.46 57.63 110.28
C GLU A 536 30.56 58.20 111.40
N LEU A 537 29.25 58.33 111.14
CA LEU A 537 28.29 58.83 112.11
C LEU A 537 28.17 57.91 113.33
N HIS A 538 28.25 56.59 113.10
CA HIS A 538 28.23 55.59 114.16
C HIS A 538 29.46 55.69 115.05
N LEU A 539 30.66 55.86 114.47
CA LEU A 539 31.89 56.08 115.23
C LEU A 539 31.84 57.38 116.05
N LYS A 540 31.30 58.45 115.48
CA LYS A 540 31.10 59.73 116.17
C LYS A 540 30.16 59.61 117.37
N ASN A 541 29.09 58.82 117.25
CA ASN A 541 28.16 58.57 118.35
C ASN A 541 28.81 57.78 119.50
N ILE A 542 29.62 56.76 119.19
CA ILE A 542 30.35 56.00 120.21
C ILE A 542 31.26 56.91 121.04
N ILE A 543 32.03 57.79 120.37
CA ILE A 543 32.92 58.74 121.06
C ILE A 543 32.13 59.71 121.94
N MET A 544 30.93 60.11 121.50
CA MET A 544 30.08 61.04 122.24
C MET A 544 29.51 60.42 123.53
N GLU A 545 29.06 59.16 123.47
CA GLU A 545 28.61 58.42 124.67
C GLU A 545 29.73 58.26 125.71
N GLU A 546 30.96 57.98 125.27
CA GLU A 546 32.14 57.90 126.15
C GLU A 546 32.40 59.22 126.89
N ILE A 547 32.28 60.37 126.20
CA ILE A 547 32.45 61.70 126.81
C ILE A 547 31.36 61.98 127.85
N TYR A 548 30.10 61.64 127.55
CA TYR A 548 29.01 61.83 128.50
C TYR A 548 29.15 60.96 129.76
N GLU A 549 29.68 59.74 129.63
CA GLU A 549 29.93 58.86 130.77
C GLU A 549 31.00 59.42 131.71
N ILE A 550 32.05 60.05 131.16
CA ILE A 550 33.11 60.72 131.94
C ILE A 550 32.55 61.91 132.72
N MET A 551 31.74 62.77 132.08
CA MET A 551 31.15 63.94 132.75
C MET A 551 30.20 63.57 133.90
N LEU A 552 29.41 62.50 133.74
CA LEU A 552 28.48 62.05 134.78
C LEU A 552 29.20 61.46 136.01
N LYS A 553 30.38 60.86 135.82
CA LYS A 553 31.24 60.41 136.92
C LYS A 553 31.87 61.57 137.71
N GLU A 554 32.16 62.69 137.05
CA GLU A 554 32.74 63.90 137.67
C GLU A 554 31.74 64.62 138.62
N VAL A 555 30.46 64.69 138.23
CA VAL A 555 29.41 65.37 139.02
C VAL A 555 29.03 64.59 140.28
N ALA A 556 29.12 63.25 140.25
CA ALA A 556 28.84 62.40 141.41
C ALA A 556 29.88 62.53 142.54
N TYR A 557 31.07 63.08 142.27
CA TYR A 557 32.13 63.25 143.27
C TYR A 557 32.00 64.52 144.14
N ASN A 558 31.15 65.48 143.78
CA ASN A 558 31.10 66.81 144.41
C ASN A 558 29.88 67.10 145.34
N ALA A 559 29.04 66.10 145.64
CA ALA A 559 27.80 66.29 146.42
C ALA A 559 27.88 65.93 147.93
N HIS A 560 29.07 65.82 148.51
CA HIS A 560 29.25 65.56 149.95
C HIS A 560 30.13 66.63 150.64
N ALA A 561 29.60 67.84 150.82
CA ALA A 561 30.09 68.71 151.90
C ALA A 561 29.11 69.84 152.24
N SER A 562 28.75 69.86 153.52
CA SER A 562 28.50 71.04 154.36
C SER A 562 27.06 71.43 154.67
N SER A 563 26.77 71.23 155.96
CA SER A 563 25.56 71.56 156.72
C SER A 563 25.82 72.75 157.65
N ARG A 564 24.71 73.36 158.13
CA ARG A 564 24.46 73.83 159.53
C ARG A 564 24.61 75.35 159.80
N PHE A 565 23.53 76.00 160.25
CA PHE A 565 23.31 76.53 161.62
C PHE A 565 22.01 77.38 161.72
N GLU A 566 21.34 77.32 162.89
CA GLU A 566 20.16 78.08 163.35
C GLU A 566 20.58 79.17 164.36
N ILE A 567 19.75 80.21 164.57
CA ILE A 567 19.24 80.75 165.87
C ILE A 567 18.43 82.06 165.65
N GLU A 568 17.28 82.15 166.36
CA GLU A 568 16.47 83.27 166.94
C GLU A 568 16.60 84.70 166.34
N ASP A 569 15.59 85.59 166.28
CA ASP A 569 14.67 86.00 167.34
C ASP A 569 13.60 86.98 166.79
N ALA A 570 12.53 87.18 167.55
CA ALA A 570 11.21 87.66 167.18
C ALA A 570 11.04 89.18 166.97
N ASP A 571 11.78 89.80 166.05
CA ASP A 571 11.54 91.19 165.59
C ASP A 571 11.32 91.29 164.06
N MET A 572 11.22 90.14 163.39
CA MET A 572 11.02 90.02 161.93
C MET A 572 9.54 90.03 161.52
N GLU A 573 8.61 89.86 162.45
CA GLU A 573 7.19 89.61 162.13
C GLU A 573 6.49 90.88 161.59
N SER A 574 6.94 92.08 161.96
CA SER A 574 6.44 93.35 161.41
C SER A 574 7.04 93.69 160.03
N THR A 575 8.27 93.27 159.75
CA THR A 575 8.90 93.38 158.41
C THR A 575 8.37 92.31 157.44
N MET A 576 8.03 91.12 157.94
CA MET A 576 7.44 90.04 157.14
C MET A 576 6.07 90.41 156.56
N VAL A 577 5.24 91.18 157.27
CA VAL A 577 3.91 91.57 156.76
C VAL A 577 4.00 92.62 155.64
N GLN A 578 5.01 93.50 155.65
CA GLN A 578 5.28 94.42 154.53
C GLN A 578 5.98 93.69 153.36
N GLY A 579 6.91 92.77 153.65
CA GLY A 579 7.56 91.92 152.66
C GLY A 579 6.59 90.97 151.95
N LEU A 580 5.56 90.45 152.63
CA LEU A 580 4.53 89.60 152.03
C LEU A 580 3.64 90.35 151.02
N LEU A 581 3.41 91.66 151.21
CA LEU A 581 2.68 92.49 150.24
C LEU A 581 3.52 92.77 148.99
N ASP A 582 4.82 93.03 149.14
CA ASP A 582 5.74 93.23 148.02
C ASP A 582 5.98 91.92 147.24
N ILE A 583 6.09 90.78 147.94
CA ILE A 583 6.18 89.44 147.34
C ILE A 583 4.89 89.11 146.58
N ASN A 584 3.71 89.40 147.12
CA ASN A 584 2.45 89.16 146.40
C ASN A 584 2.33 90.01 145.13
N HIS A 585 2.82 91.26 145.13
CA HIS A 585 2.86 92.08 143.92
C HIS A 585 3.87 91.54 142.88
N ILE A 586 5.01 91.00 143.32
CA ILE A 586 6.01 90.39 142.41
C ILE A 586 5.47 89.07 141.85
N ILE A 587 4.88 88.20 142.67
CA ILE A 587 4.29 86.93 142.23
C ILE A 587 3.15 87.16 141.23
N PHE A 588 2.27 88.15 141.45
CA PHE A 588 1.21 88.47 140.49
C PHE A 588 1.75 89.03 139.17
N ARG A 589 2.84 89.80 139.21
CA ARG A 589 3.48 90.33 137.99
C ARG A 589 4.22 89.25 137.22
N GLU A 590 4.98 88.41 137.92
CA GLU A 590 5.75 87.30 137.35
C GLU A 590 4.82 86.23 136.77
N SER A 591 3.70 85.92 137.44
CA SER A 591 2.67 85.00 136.93
C SER A 591 1.92 85.57 135.71
N LEU A 592 1.65 86.87 135.66
CA LEU A 592 1.05 87.52 134.49
C LEU A 592 2.01 87.50 133.29
N VAL A 593 3.29 87.78 133.50
CA VAL A 593 4.33 87.72 132.46
C VAL A 593 4.60 86.28 132.03
N GLY A 594 4.55 85.31 132.96
CA GLY A 594 4.62 83.88 132.67
C GLY A 594 3.47 83.41 131.78
N ALA A 595 2.23 83.84 132.09
CA ALA A 595 1.06 83.57 131.27
C ALA A 595 1.15 84.24 129.88
N GLU A 596 1.68 85.47 129.79
CA GLU A 596 1.87 86.16 128.51
C GLU A 596 2.93 85.47 127.63
N ARG A 597 4.03 84.99 128.22
CA ARG A 597 5.04 84.20 127.50
C ARG A 597 4.49 82.84 127.04
N ALA A 598 3.71 82.16 127.87
CA ALA A 598 3.05 80.91 127.50
C ALA A 598 2.07 81.11 126.34
N LEU A 599 1.24 82.16 126.37
CA LEU A 599 0.34 82.49 125.28
C LEU A 599 1.07 82.85 123.98
N LYS A 600 2.24 83.51 124.06
CA LYS A 600 3.08 83.80 122.87
C LYS A 600 3.73 82.54 122.29
N LEU A 601 4.18 81.60 123.13
CA LEU A 601 4.72 80.31 122.68
C LEU A 601 3.62 79.45 122.06
N GLU A 602 2.46 79.35 122.72
CA GLU A 602 1.30 78.60 122.23
C GLU A 602 0.74 79.20 120.92
N ALA A 603 0.77 80.54 120.77
CA ALA A 603 0.44 81.19 119.49
C ALA A 603 1.45 80.86 118.38
N GLY A 604 2.74 80.75 118.71
CA GLY A 604 3.79 80.34 117.78
C GLY A 604 3.67 78.88 117.34
N GLU A 605 3.49 77.97 118.30
CA GLU A 605 3.24 76.55 118.06
C GLU A 605 1.96 76.34 117.25
N LYS A 606 0.89 77.10 117.54
CA LYS A 606 -0.35 77.04 116.77
C LYS A 606 -0.17 77.49 115.32
N GLU A 607 0.68 78.48 115.04
CA GLU A 607 0.96 78.91 113.68
C GLU A 607 1.89 77.92 112.94
N GLU A 608 2.88 77.33 113.62
CA GLU A 608 3.69 76.24 113.07
C GLU A 608 2.85 75.00 112.76
N LEU A 609 1.94 74.62 113.68
CA LEU A 609 1.01 73.51 113.47
C LEU A 609 0.08 73.77 112.28
N LYS A 610 -0.35 75.03 112.11
CA LYS A 610 -1.18 75.46 110.98
C LYS A 610 -0.41 75.42 109.66
N GLN A 611 0.86 75.81 109.62
CA GLN A 611 1.70 75.63 108.43
C GLN A 611 1.98 74.16 108.13
N GLY A 612 2.26 73.34 109.15
CA GLY A 612 2.42 71.88 109.01
C GLY A 612 1.16 71.20 108.48
N MET A 613 -0.02 71.62 108.94
CA MET A 613 -1.31 71.16 108.44
C MET A 613 -1.51 71.54 106.98
N LEU A 614 -1.20 72.79 106.57
CA LEU A 614 -1.30 73.21 105.17
C LEU A 614 -0.34 72.42 104.25
N MET A 615 0.89 72.15 104.69
CA MET A 615 1.86 71.33 103.95
C MET A 615 1.40 69.87 103.83
N LEU A 616 0.80 69.31 104.89
CA LEU A 616 0.24 67.96 104.87
C LEU A 616 -0.98 67.89 103.94
N THR A 617 -1.88 68.87 103.98
CA THR A 617 -3.03 68.96 103.05
C THR A 617 -2.57 68.99 101.60
N SER A 618 -1.55 69.80 101.27
CA SER A 618 -0.98 69.84 99.92
C SER A 618 -0.37 68.50 99.48
N LYS A 619 0.35 67.81 100.37
CA LYS A 619 0.92 66.49 100.07
C LYS A 619 -0.15 65.41 99.91
N VAL A 620 -1.23 65.47 100.69
CA VAL A 620 -2.38 64.55 100.56
C VAL A 620 -3.08 64.79 99.22
N GLU A 621 -3.31 66.04 98.83
CA GLU A 621 -3.89 66.38 97.52
C GLU A 621 -3.02 65.92 96.35
N GLU A 622 -1.69 66.05 96.44
CA GLU A 622 -0.76 65.54 95.41
C GLU A 622 -0.76 64.01 95.34
N LYS A 623 -0.75 63.33 96.50
CA LYS A 623 -0.86 61.87 96.57
C LYS A 623 -2.21 61.36 96.06
N GLU A 624 -3.29 62.08 96.30
CA GLU A 624 -4.62 61.74 95.80
C GLU A 624 -4.71 61.91 94.28
N LYS A 625 -4.13 62.98 93.71
CA LYS A 625 -3.99 63.13 92.26
C LYS A 625 -3.17 62.00 91.63
N SER A 626 -2.00 61.69 92.21
CA SER A 626 -1.16 60.58 91.72
C SER A 626 -1.86 59.22 91.85
N ALA A 627 -2.64 59.00 92.90
CA ALA A 627 -3.44 57.79 93.06
C ALA A 627 -4.59 57.70 92.02
N GLN A 628 -5.22 58.82 91.70
CA GLN A 628 -6.24 58.90 90.64
C GLN A 628 -5.65 58.64 89.25
N GLU A 629 -4.48 59.19 88.95
CA GLU A 629 -3.75 58.91 87.69
C GLU A 629 -3.35 57.43 87.59
N ALA A 630 -2.84 56.84 88.66
CA ALA A 630 -2.51 55.42 88.72
C ALA A 630 -3.76 54.53 88.55
N ALA A 631 -4.89 54.90 89.17
CA ALA A 631 -6.16 54.18 89.02
C ALA A 631 -6.69 54.26 87.58
N TYR A 632 -6.57 55.43 86.93
CA TYR A 632 -6.94 55.59 85.53
C TYR A 632 -6.07 54.73 84.61
N ALA A 633 -4.74 54.73 84.81
CA ALA A 633 -3.82 53.89 84.05
C ALA A 633 -4.11 52.38 84.24
N LEU A 634 -4.47 51.96 85.46
CA LEU A 634 -4.88 50.58 85.76
C LEU A 634 -6.18 50.18 85.04
N ILE A 635 -7.16 51.08 84.98
CA ILE A 635 -8.41 50.85 84.25
C ILE A 635 -8.14 50.73 82.75
N GLN A 636 -7.30 51.60 82.20
CA GLN A 636 -6.89 51.56 80.79
C GLN A 636 -6.16 50.26 80.46
N GLU A 637 -5.25 49.81 81.32
CA GLU A 637 -4.51 48.57 81.09
C GLU A 637 -5.40 47.33 81.22
N LYS A 638 -6.39 47.36 82.13
CA LYS A 638 -7.41 46.31 82.19
C LYS A 638 -8.20 46.22 80.88
N GLN A 639 -8.60 47.35 80.28
CA GLN A 639 -9.29 47.38 78.99
C GLN A 639 -8.41 46.85 77.85
N ASN A 640 -7.12 47.19 77.85
CA ASN A 640 -6.15 46.65 76.89
C ASN A 640 -6.01 45.13 77.03
N MET A 641 -5.91 44.62 78.25
CA MET A 641 -5.82 43.19 78.52
C MET A 641 -7.09 42.44 78.06
N GLU A 642 -8.28 43.00 78.29
CA GLU A 642 -9.54 42.43 77.78
C GLU A 642 -9.55 42.37 76.24
N LEU A 643 -9.11 43.44 75.56
CA LEU A 643 -8.96 43.46 74.09
C LEU A 643 -7.98 42.39 73.59
N VAL A 644 -6.81 42.24 74.22
CA VAL A 644 -5.82 41.23 73.86
C VAL A 644 -6.37 39.81 74.08
N THR A 645 -7.13 39.58 75.15
CA THR A 645 -7.74 38.27 75.39
C THR A 645 -8.79 37.91 74.35
N GLU A 646 -9.59 38.88 73.88
CA GLU A 646 -10.57 38.64 72.82
C GLU A 646 -9.89 38.40 71.47
N GLN A 647 -8.83 39.16 71.14
CA GLN A 647 -8.01 38.91 69.95
C GLN A 647 -7.36 37.52 69.96
N LEU A 648 -6.81 37.09 71.11
CA LEU A 648 -6.24 35.75 71.27
C LEU A 648 -7.29 34.65 71.08
N LYS A 649 -8.53 34.90 71.48
CA LYS A 649 -9.64 33.96 71.27
C LYS A 649 -10.00 33.85 69.79
N ILE A 650 -10.09 34.98 69.08
CA ILE A 650 -10.32 35.00 67.62
C ILE A 650 -9.20 34.23 66.90
N LEU A 651 -7.93 34.51 67.22
CA LEU A 651 -6.79 33.81 66.61
C LEU A 651 -6.79 32.30 66.90
N ARG A 652 -7.20 31.91 68.10
CA ARG A 652 -7.31 30.49 68.47
C ARG A 652 -8.40 29.79 67.67
N ASP A 653 -9.56 30.43 67.50
CA ASP A 653 -10.67 29.88 66.71
C ASP A 653 -10.28 29.77 65.23
N GLU A 654 -9.57 30.77 64.69
CA GLU A 654 -9.03 30.76 63.33
C GLU A 654 -8.00 29.65 63.12
N THR A 655 -7.09 29.46 64.09
CA THR A 655 -6.11 28.35 64.08
C THR A 655 -6.81 26.99 64.09
N ALA A 656 -7.85 26.83 64.92
CA ALA A 656 -8.62 25.59 64.99
C ALA A 656 -9.36 25.31 63.67
N TRP A 657 -9.90 26.35 63.03
CA TRP A 657 -10.53 26.24 61.71
C TRP A 657 -9.52 25.81 60.65
N GLN A 658 -8.35 26.47 60.57
CA GLN A 658 -7.29 26.11 59.63
C GLN A 658 -6.83 24.66 59.81
N GLN A 659 -6.69 24.22 61.06
CA GLN A 659 -6.26 22.86 61.36
C GLN A 659 -7.30 21.80 60.96
N LYS A 660 -8.59 22.12 61.07
CA LYS A 660 -9.68 21.30 60.55
C LYS A 660 -9.63 21.22 59.02
N THR A 661 -9.45 22.36 58.34
CA THR A 661 -9.33 22.41 56.88
C THR A 661 -8.12 21.61 56.38
N ILE A 662 -6.97 21.72 57.05
CA ILE A 662 -5.78 20.91 56.73
C ILE A 662 -6.10 19.41 56.88
N ALA A 663 -6.81 19.00 57.94
CA ALA A 663 -7.18 17.60 58.14
C ALA A 663 -8.15 17.08 57.06
N GLU A 664 -9.09 17.92 56.60
CA GLU A 664 -9.99 17.60 55.49
C GLU A 664 -9.22 17.49 54.16
N ASN A 665 -8.35 18.47 53.85
CA ASN A 665 -7.50 18.45 52.65
C ASN A 665 -6.59 17.22 52.63
N ASN A 666 -6.01 16.82 53.77
CA ASN A 666 -5.18 15.62 53.85
C ASN A 666 -5.98 14.33 53.59
N LYS A 667 -7.24 14.26 54.02
CA LYS A 667 -8.13 13.14 53.68
C LYS A 667 -8.41 13.11 52.18
N GLU A 668 -8.74 14.25 51.58
CA GLU A 668 -8.96 14.35 50.14
C GLU A 668 -7.70 13.98 49.33
N LEU A 669 -6.53 14.43 49.79
CA LEU A 669 -5.24 14.05 49.20
C LEU A 669 -5.01 12.53 49.27
N SER A 670 -5.39 11.88 50.37
CA SER A 670 -5.27 10.43 50.50
C SER A 670 -6.19 9.67 49.54
N VAL A 671 -7.40 10.19 49.30
CA VAL A 671 -8.36 9.61 48.34
C VAL A 671 -7.87 9.80 46.91
N THR A 672 -7.45 11.01 46.54
CA THR A 672 -6.92 11.31 45.20
C THR A 672 -5.65 10.52 44.89
N LYS A 673 -4.76 10.33 45.86
CA LYS A 673 -3.63 9.42 45.74
C LYS A 673 -4.07 7.98 45.44
N GLY A 674 -5.09 7.48 46.14
CA GLY A 674 -5.67 6.16 45.88
C GLY A 674 -6.23 6.03 44.46
N HIS A 675 -6.91 7.06 43.95
CA HIS A 675 -7.38 7.09 42.56
C HIS A 675 -6.22 7.10 41.56
N LEU A 676 -5.16 7.87 41.82
CA LEU A 676 -3.97 7.91 40.96
C LEU A 676 -3.26 6.55 40.91
N ASP A 677 -3.13 5.87 42.05
CA ASP A 677 -2.54 4.53 42.13
C ASP A 677 -3.39 3.50 41.36
N ALA A 678 -4.72 3.62 41.39
CA ALA A 678 -5.63 2.78 40.60
C ALA A 678 -5.49 3.04 39.10
N ALA A 679 -5.50 4.31 38.69
CA ALA A 679 -5.31 4.71 37.29
C ALA A 679 -3.94 4.26 36.74
N SER A 680 -2.88 4.35 37.56
CA SER A 680 -1.54 3.88 37.19
C SER A 680 -1.51 2.36 36.93
N LYS A 681 -2.20 1.57 37.76
CA LYS A 681 -2.34 0.12 37.51
C LYS A 681 -3.12 -0.19 36.24
N GLU A 682 -4.12 0.61 35.91
CA GLU A 682 -4.92 0.47 34.68
C GLU A 682 -4.08 0.79 33.43
N ILE A 683 -3.29 1.87 33.46
CA ILE A 683 -2.33 2.21 32.39
C ILE A 683 -1.36 1.05 32.15
N GLU A 684 -0.84 0.43 33.21
CA GLU A 684 0.11 -0.67 33.06
C GLU A 684 -0.56 -1.96 32.55
N LEU A 685 -1.86 -2.13 32.78
CA LEU A 685 -2.66 -3.18 32.14
C LEU A 685 -2.82 -2.91 30.64
N TYR A 686 -3.21 -1.69 30.24
CA TYR A 686 -3.34 -1.31 28.83
C TYR A 686 -2.01 -1.43 28.10
N LYS A 687 -0.90 -1.04 28.72
CA LYS A 687 0.43 -1.20 28.15
C LYS A 687 0.77 -2.66 27.86
N LYS A 688 0.43 -3.58 28.78
CA LYS A 688 0.58 -5.03 28.53
C LYS A 688 -0.30 -5.52 27.38
N GLN A 689 -1.54 -5.03 27.27
CA GLN A 689 -2.43 -5.37 26.16
C GLN A 689 -1.89 -4.86 24.82
N ILE A 690 -1.35 -3.63 24.79
CA ILE A 690 -0.70 -3.05 23.61
C ILE A 690 0.52 -3.87 23.19
N CYS A 691 1.38 -4.27 24.14
CA CYS A 691 2.52 -5.14 23.84
C CYS A 691 2.06 -6.46 23.21
N LYS A 692 1.01 -7.09 23.76
CA LYS A 692 0.48 -8.34 23.21
C LYS A 692 -0.10 -8.15 21.81
N LEU A 693 -0.88 -7.09 21.58
CA LEU A 693 -1.40 -6.76 20.26
C LEU A 693 -0.28 -6.46 19.25
N HIS A 694 0.81 -5.85 19.70
CA HIS A 694 1.96 -5.60 18.85
C HIS A 694 2.65 -6.91 18.44
N GLU A 695 2.86 -7.83 19.39
CA GLU A 695 3.40 -9.18 19.11
C GLU A 695 2.51 -9.93 18.10
N ASP A 696 1.18 -9.93 18.32
CA ASP A 696 0.22 -10.56 17.42
C ASP A 696 0.26 -9.92 16.01
N HIS A 697 0.34 -8.59 15.93
CA HIS A 697 0.44 -7.88 14.65
C HIS A 697 1.77 -8.17 13.92
N GLU A 698 2.88 -8.26 14.65
CA GLU A 698 4.17 -8.61 14.07
C GLU A 698 4.15 -10.05 13.53
N GLN A 699 3.52 -10.99 14.23
CA GLN A 699 3.30 -12.35 13.73
C GLN A 699 2.48 -12.35 12.43
N ILE A 700 1.34 -11.65 12.40
CA ILE A 700 0.49 -11.55 11.20
C ILE A 700 1.25 -10.91 10.03
N MET A 701 2.06 -9.88 10.26
CA MET A 701 2.89 -9.29 9.21
C MET A 701 3.93 -10.26 8.66
N ASN A 702 4.55 -11.07 9.52
CA ASN A 702 5.52 -12.09 9.09
C ASN A 702 4.83 -13.18 8.25
N GLU A 703 3.67 -13.67 8.66
CA GLU A 703 2.85 -14.63 7.90
C GLU A 703 2.40 -14.06 6.55
N HIS A 704 1.98 -12.79 6.50
CA HIS A 704 1.62 -12.12 5.26
C HIS A 704 2.82 -11.99 4.31
N ARG A 705 4.01 -11.64 4.84
CA ARG A 705 5.25 -11.56 4.06
C ARG A 705 5.62 -12.91 3.44
N GLU A 706 5.47 -14.00 4.20
CA GLU A 706 5.69 -15.36 3.69
C GLU A 706 4.68 -15.71 2.59
N SER A 707 3.39 -15.45 2.81
CA SER A 707 2.34 -15.66 1.80
C SER A 707 2.54 -14.82 0.53
N ASP A 708 3.05 -13.60 0.66
CA ASP A 708 3.38 -12.75 -0.49
C ASP A 708 4.56 -13.31 -1.29
N GLU A 709 5.57 -13.87 -0.62
CA GLU A 709 6.70 -14.53 -1.27
C GLU A 709 6.23 -15.80 -2.00
N GLU A 710 5.41 -16.63 -1.36
CA GLU A 710 4.77 -17.79 -1.99
C GLU A 710 3.96 -17.38 -3.23
N ARG A 711 3.15 -16.32 -3.13
CA ARG A 711 2.38 -15.78 -4.27
C ARG A 711 3.27 -15.20 -5.37
N ARG A 712 4.45 -14.67 -5.04
CA ARG A 712 5.44 -14.22 -6.03
C ARG A 712 6.03 -15.40 -6.77
N VAL A 713 6.46 -16.44 -6.05
CA VAL A 713 6.99 -17.68 -6.63
C VAL A 713 5.93 -18.34 -7.52
N LEU A 714 4.68 -18.44 -7.05
CA LEU A 714 3.60 -19.01 -7.84
C LEU A 714 3.37 -18.22 -9.15
N ARG A 715 3.38 -16.89 -9.10
CA ARG A 715 3.27 -16.04 -10.31
C ARG A 715 4.40 -16.27 -11.30
N LEU A 716 5.63 -16.46 -10.82
CA LEU A 716 6.77 -16.79 -11.68
C LEU A 716 6.57 -18.17 -12.34
N VAL A 717 6.18 -19.20 -11.58
CA VAL A 717 5.90 -20.53 -12.12
C VAL A 717 4.77 -20.51 -13.14
N THR A 718 3.68 -19.78 -12.88
CA THR A 718 2.58 -19.63 -13.84
C THR A 718 3.02 -18.93 -15.12
N LYS A 719 3.90 -17.92 -15.01
CA LYS A 719 4.47 -17.25 -16.17
C LYS A 719 5.34 -18.21 -17.00
N ASP A 720 6.23 -18.96 -16.35
CA ASP A 720 7.07 -19.94 -17.03
C ASP A 720 6.23 -21.04 -17.71
N GLN A 721 5.14 -21.48 -17.07
CA GLN A 721 4.17 -22.40 -17.66
C GLN A 721 3.47 -21.80 -18.89
N GLN A 722 3.06 -20.54 -18.82
CA GLN A 722 2.43 -19.86 -19.94
C GLN A 722 3.39 -19.70 -21.12
N ASP A 723 4.65 -19.30 -20.85
CA ASP A 723 5.69 -19.17 -21.87
C ASP A 723 5.98 -20.54 -22.52
N ALA A 724 6.05 -21.62 -21.72
CA ALA A 724 6.19 -22.97 -22.24
C ALA A 724 5.00 -23.41 -23.11
N LEU A 725 3.76 -23.08 -22.71
CA LEU A 725 2.56 -23.36 -23.50
C LEU A 725 2.59 -22.62 -24.84
N THR A 726 2.92 -21.32 -24.85
CA THR A 726 3.02 -20.56 -26.11
C THR A 726 4.10 -21.12 -27.04
N LEU A 727 5.22 -21.62 -26.49
CA LEU A 727 6.26 -22.29 -27.27
C LEU A 727 5.78 -23.62 -27.85
N ILE A 728 5.00 -24.41 -27.09
CA ILE A 728 4.39 -25.66 -27.55
C ILE A 728 3.39 -25.37 -28.66
N GLU A 729 2.49 -24.41 -28.47
CA GLU A 729 1.51 -23.99 -29.48
C GLU A 729 2.19 -23.53 -30.77
N ALA A 730 3.27 -22.74 -30.68
CA ALA A 730 4.05 -22.31 -31.84
C ALA A 730 4.67 -23.49 -32.59
N LYS A 731 5.23 -24.47 -31.87
CA LYS A 731 5.77 -25.70 -32.46
C LYS A 731 4.67 -26.56 -33.11
N GLU A 732 3.51 -26.69 -32.47
CA GLU A 732 2.37 -27.44 -33.01
C GLU A 732 1.83 -26.79 -34.29
N MET A 733 1.74 -25.46 -34.32
CA MET A 733 1.33 -24.73 -35.53
C MET A 733 2.31 -24.93 -36.67
N GLU A 734 3.62 -24.99 -36.38
CA GLU A 734 4.65 -25.26 -37.38
C GLU A 734 4.57 -26.70 -37.89
N THR A 735 4.43 -27.70 -37.01
CA THR A 735 4.27 -29.10 -37.44
C THR A 735 2.99 -29.30 -38.25
N ARG A 736 1.89 -28.60 -37.89
CA ARG A 736 0.64 -28.61 -38.67
C ARG A 736 0.84 -28.04 -40.07
N ARG A 737 1.54 -26.92 -40.24
CA ARG A 737 1.89 -26.37 -41.57
C ARG A 737 2.75 -27.32 -42.40
N GLN A 738 3.73 -27.96 -41.76
CA GLN A 738 4.57 -28.97 -42.43
C GLN A 738 3.75 -30.19 -42.86
N MET A 739 2.81 -30.62 -42.03
CA MET A 739 1.88 -31.71 -42.35
C MET A 739 0.92 -31.33 -43.48
N GLU A 740 0.34 -30.13 -43.47
CA GLU A 740 -0.50 -29.62 -44.57
C GLU A 740 0.27 -29.56 -45.90
N SER A 741 1.52 -29.09 -45.86
CA SER A 741 2.41 -29.07 -47.04
C SER A 741 2.70 -30.49 -47.55
N THR A 742 2.93 -31.44 -46.63
CA THR A 742 3.15 -32.85 -46.97
C THR A 742 1.90 -33.48 -47.58
N ILE A 743 0.72 -33.24 -46.99
CA ILE A 743 -0.57 -33.71 -47.52
C ILE A 743 -0.80 -33.16 -48.92
N HIS A 744 -0.51 -31.87 -49.16
CA HIS A 744 -0.63 -31.27 -50.48
C HIS A 744 0.30 -31.95 -51.51
N LEU A 745 1.56 -32.21 -51.13
CA LEU A 745 2.52 -32.92 -51.97
C LEU A 745 2.07 -34.36 -52.27
N VAL A 746 1.59 -35.10 -51.27
CA VAL A 746 1.08 -36.47 -51.44
C VAL A 746 -0.14 -36.49 -52.33
N HIS A 747 -1.08 -35.56 -52.15
CA HIS A 747 -2.26 -35.45 -53.01
C HIS A 747 -1.87 -35.14 -54.46
N LYS A 748 -0.92 -34.21 -54.67
CA LYS A 748 -0.40 -33.90 -56.00
C LYS A 748 0.26 -35.13 -56.64
N LEU A 749 1.13 -35.82 -55.92
CA LEU A 749 1.78 -37.03 -56.42
C LEU A 749 0.76 -38.12 -56.77
N SER A 750 -0.25 -38.34 -55.92
CA SER A 750 -1.34 -39.28 -56.18
C SER A 750 -2.09 -38.93 -57.47
N SER A 751 -2.38 -37.65 -57.71
CA SER A 751 -3.02 -37.21 -58.96
C SER A 751 -2.13 -37.44 -60.20
N GLU A 752 -0.81 -37.27 -60.07
CA GLU A 752 0.13 -37.52 -61.16
C GLU A 752 0.30 -39.02 -61.44
N VAL A 753 0.31 -39.86 -60.39
CA VAL A 753 0.36 -41.32 -60.48
C VAL A 753 -0.91 -41.85 -61.14
N THR A 754 -2.09 -41.42 -60.71
CA THR A 754 -3.36 -41.85 -61.34
C THR A 754 -3.44 -41.43 -62.81
N ALA A 755 -2.95 -40.24 -63.17
CA ALA A 755 -2.85 -39.82 -64.57
C ALA A 755 -1.83 -40.67 -65.37
N PHE A 756 -0.72 -41.06 -64.75
CA PHE A 756 0.25 -41.98 -65.35
C PHE A 756 -0.34 -43.39 -65.55
N GLU A 757 -1.00 -43.95 -64.54
CA GLU A 757 -1.69 -45.23 -64.63
C GLU A 757 -2.74 -45.23 -65.74
N ALA A 758 -3.55 -44.16 -65.85
CA ALA A 758 -4.52 -44.03 -66.94
C ALA A 758 -3.86 -44.03 -68.33
N ARG A 759 -2.73 -43.32 -68.50
CA ARG A 759 -1.96 -43.31 -69.75
C ARG A 759 -1.40 -44.69 -70.08
N VAL A 760 -0.71 -45.32 -69.13
CA VAL A 760 -0.12 -46.65 -69.29
C VAL A 760 -1.20 -47.69 -69.61
N ASN A 761 -2.32 -47.66 -68.90
CA ASN A 761 -3.42 -48.60 -69.14
C ASN A 761 -4.05 -48.38 -70.53
N GLY A 762 -4.16 -47.13 -70.97
CA GLY A 762 -4.56 -46.79 -72.34
C GLY A 762 -3.59 -47.34 -73.39
N ASP A 763 -2.28 -47.20 -73.15
CA ASP A 763 -1.23 -47.71 -74.04
C ASP A 763 -1.18 -49.24 -74.09
N ILE A 764 -1.34 -49.90 -72.94
CA ILE A 764 -1.44 -51.37 -72.83
C ILE A 764 -2.68 -51.85 -73.58
N SER A 765 -3.84 -51.22 -73.36
CA SER A 765 -5.09 -51.58 -74.04
C SER A 765 -4.97 -51.45 -75.55
N ARG A 766 -4.34 -50.39 -76.04
CA ARG A 766 -4.05 -50.20 -77.47
C ARG A 766 -3.10 -51.26 -78.01
N SER A 767 -2.10 -51.65 -77.22
CA SER A 767 -1.16 -52.71 -77.59
C SER A 767 -1.83 -54.09 -77.63
N LEU A 768 -2.72 -54.39 -76.68
CA LEU A 768 -3.54 -55.61 -76.67
C LEU A 768 -4.47 -55.67 -77.88
N LEU A 769 -5.16 -54.57 -78.22
CA LEU A 769 -5.99 -54.49 -79.44
C LEU A 769 -5.17 -54.72 -80.71
N ARG A 770 -3.96 -54.13 -80.80
CA ARG A 770 -3.04 -54.36 -81.91
C ARG A 770 -2.61 -55.82 -82.00
N LEU A 771 -2.29 -56.45 -80.87
CA LEU A 771 -1.89 -57.85 -80.81
C LEU A 771 -3.04 -58.78 -81.19
N ASP A 772 -4.26 -58.51 -80.73
CA ASP A 772 -5.45 -59.27 -81.10
C ASP A 772 -5.76 -59.16 -82.59
N ASN A 773 -5.60 -57.98 -83.17
CA ASN A 773 -5.69 -57.79 -84.62
C ASN A 773 -4.58 -58.54 -85.38
N MET A 774 -3.35 -58.56 -84.87
CA MET A 774 -2.29 -59.39 -85.46
C MET A 774 -2.58 -60.89 -85.33
N SER A 775 -3.15 -61.32 -84.21
CA SER A 775 -3.58 -62.70 -83.97
C SER A 775 -4.68 -63.10 -84.96
N SER A 776 -5.66 -62.23 -85.19
CA SER A 776 -6.72 -62.46 -86.17
C SER A 776 -6.16 -62.55 -87.59
N GLU A 777 -5.23 -61.68 -87.98
CA GLU A 777 -4.51 -61.78 -89.26
C GLU A 777 -3.69 -63.06 -89.37
N PHE A 778 -3.00 -63.48 -88.30
CA PHE A 778 -2.25 -64.73 -88.26
C PHE A 778 -3.18 -65.95 -88.39
N SER A 779 -4.37 -65.91 -87.77
CA SER A 779 -5.39 -66.94 -87.92
C SER A 779 -5.88 -67.03 -89.37
N ARG A 780 -6.07 -65.88 -90.03
CA ARG A 780 -6.45 -65.81 -91.45
C ARG A 780 -5.34 -66.36 -92.34
N LEU A 781 -4.08 -66.04 -92.04
CA LEU A 781 -2.93 -66.58 -92.75
C LEU A 781 -2.79 -68.10 -92.54
N LYS A 782 -2.98 -68.59 -91.32
CA LYS A 782 -3.02 -70.02 -90.99
C LYS A 782 -4.11 -70.74 -91.80
N ASN A 783 -5.30 -70.16 -91.92
CA ASN A 783 -6.37 -70.70 -92.74
C ASN A 783 -6.00 -70.73 -94.23
N LYS A 784 -5.41 -69.66 -94.76
CA LYS A 784 -4.88 -69.63 -96.15
C LYS A 784 -3.81 -70.70 -96.36
N ALA A 785 -2.88 -70.85 -95.43
CA ALA A 785 -1.83 -71.86 -95.49
C ALA A 785 -2.42 -73.29 -95.46
N ASN A 786 -3.45 -73.52 -94.63
CA ASN A 786 -4.17 -74.79 -94.60
C ASN A 786 -4.88 -75.09 -95.92
N ILE A 787 -5.56 -74.10 -96.51
CA ILE A 787 -6.18 -74.23 -97.84
C ILE A 787 -5.11 -74.56 -98.89
N LEU A 788 -3.98 -73.85 -98.88
CA LEU A 788 -2.88 -74.09 -99.81
C LEU A 788 -2.28 -75.50 -99.63
N LYS A 789 -2.15 -75.97 -98.39
CA LYS A 789 -1.70 -77.33 -98.09
C LYS A 789 -2.67 -78.38 -98.64
N THR A 790 -3.97 -78.18 -98.47
CA THR A 790 -5.01 -79.07 -99.04
C THR A 790 -4.95 -79.08 -100.56
N VAL A 791 -4.84 -77.90 -101.20
CA VAL A 791 -4.69 -77.77 -102.65
C VAL A 791 -3.41 -78.46 -103.12
N GLY A 792 -2.29 -78.29 -102.41
CA GLY A 792 -1.03 -78.98 -102.66
C GLY A 792 -1.16 -80.50 -102.59
N PHE A 793 -1.89 -81.03 -101.60
CA PHE A 793 -2.22 -82.47 -101.52
C PHE A 793 -3.04 -82.95 -102.72
N VAL A 794 -4.02 -82.17 -103.17
CA VAL A 794 -4.82 -82.50 -104.36
C VAL A 794 -3.95 -82.54 -105.62
N TYR A 795 -3.08 -81.55 -105.82
CA TYR A 795 -2.14 -81.55 -106.95
C TYR A 795 -1.15 -82.70 -106.89
N LYS A 796 -0.58 -82.98 -105.72
CA LYS A 796 0.32 -84.12 -105.50
C LYS A 796 -0.38 -85.44 -105.86
N ARG A 797 -1.59 -85.66 -105.35
CA ARG A 797 -2.38 -86.87 -105.65
C ARG A 797 -2.70 -86.99 -107.14
N ARG A 798 -3.03 -85.86 -107.80
CA ARG A 798 -3.27 -85.84 -109.25
C ARG A 798 -2.01 -86.24 -110.02
N LEU A 799 -0.85 -85.69 -109.66
CA LEU A 799 0.44 -85.99 -110.28
C LEU A 799 0.83 -87.47 -110.08
N GLU A 800 0.64 -88.00 -108.87
CA GLU A 800 0.87 -89.42 -108.56
C GLU A 800 -0.02 -90.34 -109.41
N THR A 801 -1.31 -90.00 -109.58
CA THR A 801 -2.21 -90.75 -110.47
C THR A 801 -1.78 -90.67 -111.93
N THR A 802 -1.37 -89.50 -112.44
CA THR A 802 -0.90 -89.38 -113.83
C THR A 802 0.40 -90.14 -114.05
N ASN A 803 1.34 -90.12 -113.10
CA ASN A 803 2.57 -90.90 -113.19
C ASN A 803 2.30 -92.40 -113.12
N SER A 804 1.35 -92.85 -112.28
CA SER A 804 0.94 -94.25 -112.26
C SER A 804 0.29 -94.69 -113.57
N ASN A 805 -0.55 -93.84 -114.17
CA ASN A 805 -1.14 -94.12 -115.48
C ASN A 805 -0.08 -94.14 -116.59
N LEU A 806 0.90 -93.24 -116.55
CA LEU A 806 2.01 -93.20 -117.49
C LEU A 806 2.87 -94.46 -117.37
N ALA A 807 3.24 -94.87 -116.15
CA ALA A 807 4.01 -96.09 -115.91
C ALA A 807 3.27 -97.35 -116.40
N LYS A 808 1.94 -97.40 -116.29
CA LYS A 808 1.14 -98.48 -116.88
C LYS A 808 1.18 -98.47 -118.40
N ALA A 809 1.07 -97.29 -119.02
CA ALA A 809 1.17 -97.15 -120.46
C ALA A 809 2.57 -97.51 -120.99
N GLU A 810 3.62 -97.14 -120.26
CA GLU A 810 5.01 -97.51 -120.57
C GLU A 810 5.18 -99.04 -120.51
N ALA A 811 4.72 -99.69 -119.45
CA ALA A 811 4.76 -101.15 -119.33
C ALA A 811 3.97 -101.86 -120.45
N GLU A 812 2.85 -101.30 -120.92
CA GLU A 812 2.09 -101.82 -122.06
C GLU A 812 2.85 -101.65 -123.38
N VAL A 813 3.51 -100.50 -123.59
CA VAL A 813 4.38 -100.25 -124.75
C VAL A 813 5.59 -101.19 -124.75
N ASP A 814 6.22 -101.43 -123.61
CA ASP A 814 7.33 -102.39 -123.48
C ASP A 814 6.89 -103.82 -123.83
N LEU A 815 5.72 -104.24 -123.35
CA LEU A 815 5.14 -105.56 -123.63
C LEU A 815 4.85 -105.75 -125.13
N LEU A 816 4.33 -104.71 -125.79
CA LEU A 816 4.17 -104.68 -127.25
C LEU A 816 5.53 -104.66 -127.96
N GLY A 817 6.53 -103.97 -127.41
CA GLY A 817 7.91 -103.97 -127.90
C GLY A 817 8.51 -105.38 -127.94
N ASP A 818 8.36 -106.12 -126.83
CA ASP A 818 8.79 -107.51 -126.69
C ASP A 818 8.06 -108.45 -127.68
N GLU A 819 6.75 -108.26 -127.90
CA GLU A 819 6.00 -108.98 -128.94
C GLU A 819 6.54 -108.69 -130.34
N VAL A 820 6.85 -107.43 -130.66
CA VAL A 820 7.44 -107.09 -131.97
C VAL A 820 8.86 -107.67 -132.11
N ASP A 821 9.67 -107.67 -131.05
CA ASP A 821 11.02 -108.27 -131.06
C ASP A 821 10.98 -109.80 -131.25
N THR A 822 10.03 -110.48 -130.60
CA THR A 822 9.86 -111.93 -130.79
C THR A 822 9.42 -112.26 -132.23
N LEU A 823 8.52 -111.46 -132.82
CA LEU A 823 8.14 -111.58 -134.23
C LEU A 823 9.32 -111.31 -135.18
N LEU A 824 10.15 -110.29 -134.89
CA LEU A 824 11.36 -110.00 -135.66
C LEU A 824 12.37 -111.15 -135.62
N ARG A 825 12.64 -111.71 -134.43
CA ARG A 825 13.53 -112.89 -134.29
C ARG A 825 12.99 -114.13 -134.99
N LEU A 826 11.67 -114.32 -135.02
CA LEU A 826 11.05 -115.40 -135.77
C LEU A 826 11.26 -115.23 -137.28
N LEU A 827 11.07 -114.00 -137.79
CA LEU A 827 11.30 -113.66 -139.19
C LEU A 827 12.77 -113.84 -139.59
N GLU A 828 13.70 -113.44 -138.73
CA GLU A 828 15.14 -113.66 -138.92
C GLU A 828 15.48 -115.16 -139.02
N LYS A 829 14.93 -116.00 -138.12
CA LYS A 829 15.10 -117.46 -138.19
C LYS A 829 14.53 -118.05 -139.48
N ILE A 830 13.40 -117.55 -139.96
CA ILE A 830 12.82 -117.96 -141.26
C ILE A 830 13.78 -117.59 -142.39
N CYS A 831 14.37 -116.39 -142.36
CA CYS A 831 15.35 -115.95 -143.36
C CYS A 831 16.62 -116.82 -143.34
N ILE A 832 17.17 -117.12 -142.16
CA ILE A 832 18.34 -118.01 -142.01
C ILE A 832 18.03 -119.43 -142.52
N ALA A 833 16.84 -119.96 -142.20
CA ALA A 833 16.42 -121.27 -142.68
C ALA A 833 16.31 -121.29 -144.22
N LEU A 834 15.73 -120.26 -144.83
CA LEU A 834 15.66 -120.11 -146.28
C LEU A 834 17.06 -119.99 -146.92
N ASP A 835 18.00 -119.27 -146.30
CA ASP A 835 19.39 -119.18 -146.74
C ASP A 835 20.10 -120.55 -146.71
N HIS A 836 19.77 -121.43 -145.76
CA HIS A 836 20.34 -122.79 -145.71
C HIS A 836 19.94 -123.65 -146.92
N TYR A 837 18.79 -123.37 -147.54
CA TYR A 837 18.33 -124.03 -148.77
C TYR A 837 18.82 -123.34 -150.06
N SER A 838 19.70 -122.32 -149.95
CA SER A 838 20.27 -121.54 -151.06
C SER A 838 20.89 -122.35 -152.22
N PRO A 839 21.51 -123.54 -152.02
CA PRO A 839 21.99 -124.34 -153.14
C PRO A 839 20.86 -124.87 -154.03
N ILE A 840 19.68 -125.13 -153.46
CA ILE A 840 18.50 -125.65 -154.17
C ILE A 840 17.70 -124.50 -154.80
N LEU A 841 17.66 -123.35 -154.14
CA LEU A 841 16.88 -122.17 -154.57
C LEU A 841 17.46 -121.41 -155.77
N LYS A 842 18.70 -121.72 -156.21
CA LYS A 842 19.28 -121.16 -157.45
C LYS A 842 18.46 -121.43 -158.71
N HIS A 843 17.55 -122.40 -158.69
CA HIS A 843 16.64 -122.70 -159.80
C HIS A 843 15.36 -121.86 -159.82
N TYR A 844 15.10 -121.02 -158.81
CA TYR A 844 13.90 -120.19 -158.69
C TYR A 844 14.27 -118.71 -158.43
N PRO A 845 14.55 -117.92 -159.49
CA PRO A 845 15.01 -116.53 -159.38
C PRO A 845 14.06 -115.62 -158.58
N GLY A 846 12.75 -115.86 -158.65
CA GLY A 846 11.75 -115.01 -157.98
C GLY A 846 11.76 -115.09 -156.45
N ILE A 847 12.20 -116.21 -155.87
CA ILE A 847 12.29 -116.39 -154.40
C ILE A 847 13.54 -115.68 -153.86
N LEU A 848 14.61 -115.64 -154.65
CA LEU A 848 15.86 -114.99 -154.28
C LEU A 848 15.70 -113.46 -154.19
N GLU A 849 15.00 -112.83 -155.16
CA GLU A 849 14.71 -111.39 -155.12
C GLU A 849 13.83 -110.99 -153.93
N THR A 850 12.87 -111.82 -153.53
CA THR A 850 12.04 -111.54 -152.34
C THR A 850 12.84 -111.69 -151.06
N LEU A 851 13.73 -112.68 -150.97
CA LEU A 851 14.64 -112.87 -149.84
C LEU A 851 15.58 -111.67 -149.69
N GLU A 852 16.11 -111.15 -150.79
CA GLU A 852 17.02 -110.01 -150.81
C GLU A 852 16.30 -108.70 -150.43
N LEU A 853 15.04 -108.53 -150.83
CA LEU A 853 14.17 -107.45 -150.36
C LEU A 853 13.84 -107.54 -148.86
N VAL A 854 13.46 -108.72 -148.37
CA VAL A 854 13.18 -108.94 -146.94
C VAL A 854 14.44 -108.68 -146.12
N ARG A 855 15.60 -109.14 -146.57
CA ARG A 855 16.89 -108.90 -145.90
C ARG A 855 17.25 -107.42 -145.88
N ARG A 856 17.01 -106.69 -146.98
CA ARG A 856 17.24 -105.24 -147.05
C ARG A 856 16.36 -104.49 -146.04
N GLU A 857 15.10 -104.90 -145.90
CA GLU A 857 14.17 -104.26 -144.95
C GLU A 857 14.45 -104.67 -143.50
N LEU A 858 14.85 -105.92 -143.24
CA LEU A 858 15.30 -106.39 -141.92
C LEU A 858 16.53 -105.60 -141.44
N ASP A 859 17.53 -105.45 -142.32
CA ASP A 859 18.72 -104.65 -142.06
C ASP A 859 18.40 -103.15 -141.87
N GLN A 860 17.28 -102.68 -142.42
CA GLN A 860 16.80 -101.31 -142.24
C GLN A 860 16.03 -101.14 -140.91
N GLN A 861 15.33 -102.17 -140.43
CA GLN A 861 14.65 -102.17 -139.13
C GLN A 861 15.61 -102.38 -137.96
N ILE A 862 16.64 -103.24 -138.10
CA ILE A 862 17.70 -103.40 -137.09
C ILE A 862 18.49 -102.10 -136.92
N ARG A 863 18.75 -101.37 -138.01
CA ARG A 863 19.40 -100.04 -137.95
C ARG A 863 18.54 -98.91 -137.39
N LYS A 864 17.24 -99.12 -137.19
CA LYS A 864 16.33 -98.15 -136.53
C LYS A 864 16.11 -98.45 -135.04
N ARG A 865 16.67 -99.56 -134.51
CA ARG A 865 16.58 -99.98 -133.09
C ARG A 865 17.86 -99.77 -132.28
N VAL A 866 18.84 -99.03 -132.83
CA VAL A 866 19.91 -98.34 -132.07
C VAL A 866 19.63 -96.86 -132.18
#